data_AF-A0A2M4C5E5-F1
#
_entry.id   AF-A0A2M4C5E5-F1
#
_cell.length_a   1.000
_cell.length_b   1.000
_cell.length_c   1.000
_cell.angle_alpha   90.00
_cell.angle_beta   90.00
_cell.angle_gamma   90.00
#
_symmetry.space_group_name_H-M   'P 1'
#
loop_
_entity.id
_entity.type
_entity.pdbx_description
1 polymer ?
#
loop_
_entity_poly.entity_id
_entity_poly.type
_entity_poly.pdbx_seq_one_letter_code
_entity_poly.pdbx_strand_id
1 'polypeptide(L)'
;MKKFQGITLMLFIANLSITFCVEVHFETPDSGFFLKHSPRQNALTSASSSSSALSNKARFSGSGSVLSTDRFTVVQTSQPVSIRASYGPFSTKQTVPARYIVPDVLDSAITDSGSQNATAALIDLQQSNLHLDISAHVVKNVIARDSPVLRVLFHAGADPGGHVQRQKICVLLHASSTNRAPLKGRCMPEGEDGVCVAEVIIPANWWPPLPAPERDGRVNGIPPKSPQRIVQVSYSVFEPPARSPEHCEPKVQIQPLTPFARIPLIQSQLPYKELRADDTLTMMIPQQPLYPMSKIHVPVFLHPEPDQNIAVFIVRARVKAGMRILGATASSDEWNVSVEKENTKHTVARVTAFRKDQDPDSPAETNRAGLSTSDNRVLEIFSWMLEVANDTKEHWDGGRIIWSVSYVHDGPKSKDLSAELAVSTSTATHEEGRKKIVAKIDIQKDDIQAVLPIAKNWELMNTAVLTGRQVSQAMKVFIVSQAGKVADVTLQSSCTAEDESVIKVSSSCSSVYVDGSEVGGSSNASVVVKYGTYTGLARFTVWMPEFPLEVSVADFRLSQIKGWKIPEDQSSMNGKGKLRKKRAYGGGGWDNHGSDYVNGVSSDRSICRARYQQSPVEVYARFLAVDQDSGRVSYLISRRTGLRVTDLVQPLLRVADPKIATLRGRTLQGRAMGRTDVQVLSPITGRVIGAREVRVGSDKVTITRLQVKVVSGLQLSITNDASIENGYIAETSVTRKLTAQYQEGLLDIDLEFSDGSRTPLR
;
A
#
# COMPACT_ATOMS: atom_id res chain seq x y z
N MET A 1 62.54 12.18 38.66
CA MET A 1 61.31 11.42 38.99
C MET A 1 60.15 12.24 38.43
N LYS A 2 59.30 11.79 37.49
CA LYS A 2 58.64 10.50 37.30
C LYS A 2 58.57 10.15 35.80
N LYS A 3 58.78 8.87 35.48
CA LYS A 3 58.52 8.25 34.17
C LYS A 3 57.01 8.15 33.97
N PHE A 4 56.51 8.51 32.78
CA PHE A 4 55.19 8.08 32.31
C PHE A 4 55.40 7.12 31.13
N GLN A 5 54.93 5.89 31.30
CA GLN A 5 54.99 4.80 30.33
C GLN A 5 54.11 5.11 29.13
N GLY A 6 54.66 4.94 27.93
CA GLY A 6 53.89 4.88 26.70
C GLY A 6 53.14 3.54 26.62
N ILE A 7 51.81 3.61 26.58
CA ILE A 7 50.93 2.51 26.21
C ILE A 7 50.66 2.68 24.72
N THR A 8 51.27 1.82 23.89
CA THR A 8 50.99 1.72 22.46
C THR A 8 49.65 1.02 22.28
N LEU A 9 48.59 1.80 22.06
CA LEU A 9 47.29 1.29 21.63
C LEU A 9 47.39 0.94 20.14
N MET A 10 47.52 -0.35 19.83
CA MET A 10 47.33 -0.90 18.49
C MET A 10 45.88 -0.64 18.05
N LEU A 11 45.65 0.43 17.29
CA LEU A 11 44.42 0.59 16.53
C LEU A 11 44.41 -0.41 15.38
N PHE A 12 43.53 -1.41 15.48
CA PHE A 12 43.06 -2.14 14.31
C PHE A 12 42.31 -1.16 13.40
N ILE A 13 43.00 -0.65 12.37
CA ILE A 13 42.35 0.07 11.27
C ILE A 13 41.63 -0.98 10.44
N ALA A 14 40.30 -1.06 10.60
CA ALA A 14 39.45 -1.68 9.61
C ALA A 14 39.68 -0.95 8.27
N ASN A 15 40.07 -1.68 7.23
CA ASN A 15 40.27 -1.14 5.89
C ASN A 15 38.92 -0.65 5.32
N LEU A 16 38.49 0.56 5.70
CA LEU A 16 37.48 1.30 4.96
C LEU A 16 38.07 1.62 3.59
N SER A 17 37.46 1.07 2.54
CA SER A 17 37.79 1.41 1.16
C SER A 17 37.35 2.85 0.92
N ILE A 18 38.27 3.81 1.00
CA ILE A 18 37.99 5.21 0.72
C ILE A 18 37.91 5.39 -0.80
N THR A 19 36.69 5.51 -1.32
CA THR A 19 36.45 5.80 -2.74
C THR A 19 36.48 7.32 -2.95
N PHE A 20 37.37 7.81 -3.82
CA PHE A 20 37.52 9.25 -4.15
C PHE A 20 36.71 9.71 -5.38
N CYS A 21 35.68 8.95 -5.78
CA CYS A 21 34.63 9.41 -6.69
C CYS A 21 33.32 9.53 -5.91
N VAL A 22 32.36 10.36 -6.38
CA VAL A 22 31.06 10.45 -5.70
C VAL A 22 30.40 9.10 -5.74
N GLU A 23 30.10 8.59 -4.56
CA GLU A 23 29.36 7.36 -4.37
C GLU A 23 28.05 7.72 -3.68
N VAL A 24 26.98 7.75 -4.48
CA VAL A 24 25.62 7.85 -3.97
C VAL A 24 25.08 6.44 -3.81
N HIS A 25 24.68 6.08 -2.59
CA HIS A 25 24.16 4.77 -2.26
C HIS A 25 23.04 4.88 -1.21
N PHE A 26 22.21 3.85 -1.14
CA PHE A 26 21.26 3.69 -0.04
C PHE A 26 22.01 3.23 1.21
N GLU A 27 21.63 3.74 2.37
CA GLU A 27 22.20 3.27 3.64
C GLU A 27 21.87 1.80 3.90
N THR A 28 20.67 1.37 3.48
CA THR A 28 20.29 -0.04 3.39
C THR A 28 20.14 -0.44 1.91
N PRO A 29 20.99 -1.31 1.36
CA PRO A 29 21.05 -1.59 -0.09
C PRO A 29 19.77 -2.17 -0.73
N ASP A 30 18.85 -2.69 0.07
CA ASP A 30 17.56 -3.26 -0.33
C ASP A 30 16.38 -2.26 -0.28
N SER A 31 16.61 -1.06 0.26
CA SER A 31 15.57 -0.02 0.38
C SER A 31 15.18 0.64 -0.95
N GLY A 32 16.01 0.51 -2.00
CA GLY A 32 15.78 1.15 -3.28
C GLY A 32 16.86 0.81 -4.30
N PHE A 33 16.70 1.32 -5.52
CA PHE A 33 17.63 1.07 -6.61
C PHE A 33 17.90 2.32 -7.45
N PHE A 34 19.17 2.54 -7.76
CA PHE A 34 19.56 3.55 -8.74
C PHE A 34 19.29 3.05 -10.16
N LEU A 35 18.84 3.94 -11.03
CA LEU A 35 18.52 3.60 -12.40
C LEU A 35 19.76 3.71 -13.26
N LYS A 36 19.90 2.80 -14.22
CA LYS A 36 20.98 2.85 -15.19
C LYS A 36 20.89 4.14 -15.99
N HIS A 37 21.92 4.97 -15.86
CA HIS A 37 22.12 6.16 -16.70
C HIS A 37 22.20 5.75 -18.16
N SER A 38 21.20 6.11 -18.98
CA SER A 38 21.35 6.01 -20.43
C SER A 38 22.27 7.15 -20.91
N PRO A 39 23.45 6.87 -21.50
CA PRO A 39 24.32 7.90 -22.04
C PRO A 39 23.77 8.38 -23.38
N ARG A 40 22.65 9.10 -23.37
CA ARG A 40 22.07 9.79 -24.52
C ARG A 40 21.26 10.99 -24.05
N GLN A 41 21.94 11.99 -23.47
CA GLN A 41 21.45 13.39 -23.43
C GLN A 41 22.44 14.44 -22.90
N ASN A 42 23.76 14.17 -22.85
CA ASN A 42 24.76 15.22 -22.54
C ASN A 42 25.43 15.85 -23.78
N ALA A 43 24.86 15.66 -24.96
CA ALA A 43 25.24 16.39 -26.16
C ALA A 43 24.05 17.23 -26.61
N LEU A 44 24.00 18.49 -26.13
CA LEU A 44 23.35 19.68 -26.71
C LEU A 44 22.88 20.63 -25.59
N THR A 45 23.81 21.32 -24.93
CA THR A 45 23.57 22.67 -24.40
C THR A 45 24.90 23.42 -24.30
N SER A 46 25.57 23.58 -25.43
CA SER A 46 26.61 24.59 -25.60
C SER A 46 26.39 25.34 -26.91
N ALA A 47 25.42 26.26 -26.94
CA ALA A 47 25.39 27.44 -27.83
C ALA A 47 24.19 28.37 -27.55
N SER A 48 24.52 29.67 -27.39
CA SER A 48 23.78 30.89 -27.76
C SER A 48 22.38 31.21 -27.20
N SER A 49 22.38 32.14 -26.23
CA SER A 49 21.59 33.40 -26.12
C SER A 49 20.12 33.55 -26.58
N SER A 50 19.38 34.23 -25.70
CA SER A 50 18.21 35.14 -25.86
C SER A 50 16.82 34.55 -26.11
N SER A 51 15.99 34.52 -25.06
CA SER A 51 14.73 35.28 -24.97
C SER A 51 13.97 34.97 -23.68
N SER A 52 13.18 35.95 -23.24
CA SER A 52 12.50 36.13 -21.96
C SER A 52 11.33 35.16 -21.68
N ALA A 53 11.27 34.61 -20.47
CA ALA A 53 10.01 34.25 -19.80
C ALA A 53 10.22 34.18 -18.27
N LEU A 54 9.37 34.91 -17.53
CA LEU A 54 9.41 35.00 -16.07
C LEU A 54 8.89 33.71 -15.43
N SER A 55 9.65 33.17 -14.48
CA SER A 55 9.18 32.18 -13.50
C SER A 55 9.92 32.39 -12.19
N ASN A 56 9.18 32.74 -11.14
CA ASN A 56 9.67 32.88 -9.77
C ASN A 56 10.16 31.52 -9.23
N LYS A 57 11.48 31.33 -9.19
CA LYS A 57 12.15 30.36 -8.32
C LYS A 57 13.06 31.13 -7.36
N ALA A 58 12.87 30.92 -6.07
CA ALA A 58 13.77 31.39 -5.04
C ALA A 58 15.18 30.84 -5.33
N ARG A 59 16.10 31.73 -5.71
CA ARG A 59 17.50 31.39 -5.97
C ARG A 59 18.23 31.24 -4.63
N PHE A 60 18.52 30.00 -4.24
CA PHE A 60 19.70 29.75 -3.41
C PHE A 60 20.94 29.92 -4.30
N SER A 61 21.56 31.10 -4.22
CA SER A 61 22.83 31.40 -4.86
C SER A 61 23.97 30.72 -4.07
N GLY A 62 24.23 29.44 -4.34
CA GLY A 62 25.43 28.74 -3.91
C GLY A 62 26.31 28.39 -5.11
N SER A 63 27.59 28.79 -5.12
CA SER A 63 28.54 28.48 -6.21
C SER A 63 29.02 27.01 -6.17
N GLY A 64 28.10 26.05 -6.14
CA GLY A 64 28.39 24.62 -6.18
C GLY A 64 28.44 24.11 -7.62
N SER A 65 29.47 23.32 -7.98
CA SER A 65 29.46 22.59 -9.25
C SER A 65 28.77 21.24 -9.05
N VAL A 66 27.75 20.92 -9.85
CA VAL A 66 27.09 19.60 -9.84
C VAL A 66 28.13 18.54 -10.20
N LEU A 67 28.22 17.51 -9.36
CA LEU A 67 29.20 16.44 -9.48
C LEU A 67 28.57 15.13 -9.93
N SER A 68 27.34 14.85 -9.50
CA SER A 68 26.53 13.72 -9.98
C SER A 68 25.05 14.07 -9.97
N THR A 69 24.30 13.51 -10.92
CA THR A 69 22.84 13.51 -10.93
C THR A 69 22.39 12.08 -11.10
N ASP A 70 21.81 11.50 -10.07
CA ASP A 70 21.44 10.09 -10.00
C ASP A 70 19.93 9.93 -9.88
N ARG A 71 19.31 9.22 -10.83
CA ARG A 71 17.90 8.85 -10.72
C ARG A 71 17.77 7.53 -9.98
N PHE A 72 16.80 7.43 -9.08
CA PHE A 72 16.57 6.22 -8.32
C PHE A 72 15.09 6.02 -8.01
N THR A 73 14.73 4.80 -7.66
CA THR A 73 13.41 4.43 -7.14
C THR A 73 13.55 3.85 -5.76
N VAL A 74 12.55 4.07 -4.91
CA VAL A 74 12.48 3.52 -3.56
C VAL A 74 11.51 2.34 -3.59
N VAL A 75 11.94 1.18 -3.08
CA VAL A 75 11.04 0.04 -2.88
C VAL A 75 10.06 0.45 -1.78
N GLN A 76 8.77 0.11 -1.89
CA GLN A 76 7.76 0.53 -0.92
C GLN A 76 8.16 0.11 0.50
N THR A 77 8.77 1.02 1.25
CA THR A 77 9.12 0.83 2.66
C THR A 77 8.21 1.69 3.49
N SER A 78 7.71 1.12 4.57
CA SER A 78 6.97 1.88 5.56
C SER A 78 7.82 2.84 6.38
N GLN A 79 9.14 2.75 6.24
CA GLN A 79 10.10 3.59 6.94
C GLN A 79 10.76 4.56 5.96
N PRO A 80 11.08 5.79 6.40
CA PRO A 80 11.82 6.74 5.59
C PRO A 80 13.16 6.17 5.14
N VAL A 81 13.51 6.37 3.87
CA VAL A 81 14.72 5.80 3.27
C VAL A 81 15.81 6.84 3.23
N SER A 82 17.01 6.46 3.68
CA SER A 82 18.16 7.35 3.77
C SER A 82 19.15 7.11 2.64
N ILE A 83 19.54 8.19 1.97
CA ILE A 83 20.53 8.17 0.89
C ILE A 83 21.76 8.93 1.35
N ARG A 84 22.91 8.31 1.15
CA ARG A 84 24.21 8.85 1.51
C ARG A 84 25.01 9.11 0.25
N ALA A 85 25.51 10.34 0.14
CA ALA A 85 26.55 10.68 -0.82
C ALA A 85 27.88 10.77 -0.07
N SER A 86 28.89 10.06 -0.55
CA SER A 86 30.25 10.13 -0.02
C SER A 86 31.27 10.48 -1.09
N TYR A 87 32.25 11.27 -0.71
CA TYR A 87 33.38 11.68 -1.54
C TYR A 87 34.63 11.84 -0.68
N GLY A 88 35.51 10.82 -0.68
CA GLY A 88 36.64 10.79 0.24
C GLY A 88 36.17 10.85 1.70
N PRO A 89 36.69 11.79 2.54
CA PRO A 89 36.25 11.95 3.93
C PRO A 89 34.92 12.71 4.06
N PHE A 90 34.41 13.34 3.00
CA PHE A 90 33.15 14.07 3.05
C PHE A 90 31.98 13.12 2.85
N SER A 91 30.97 13.22 3.71
CA SER A 91 29.71 12.51 3.54
C SER A 91 28.54 13.40 3.94
N THR A 92 27.47 13.34 3.16
CA THR A 92 26.21 13.99 3.46
C THR A 92 25.07 12.99 3.26
N LYS A 93 23.96 13.21 3.95
CA LYS A 93 22.81 12.31 3.97
C LYS A 93 21.54 13.11 3.82
N GLN A 94 20.59 12.54 3.07
CA GLN A 94 19.24 13.06 2.96
C GLN A 94 18.23 11.91 2.99
N THR A 95 17.05 12.18 3.51
CA THR A 95 15.99 11.18 3.68
C THR A 95 14.87 11.42 2.68
N VAL A 96 14.41 10.34 2.05
CA VAL A 96 13.20 10.28 1.24
C VAL A 96 12.03 9.91 2.15
N PRO A 97 10.97 10.71 2.21
CA PRO A 97 9.78 10.40 3.02
C PRO A 97 9.10 9.10 2.55
N ALA A 98 8.44 8.38 3.46
CA ALA A 98 7.66 7.18 3.11
C ALA A 98 6.42 7.55 2.27
N ARG A 99 6.06 6.68 1.30
CA ARG A 99 5.06 6.94 0.24
C ARG A 99 3.61 7.11 0.73
N TYR A 100 3.29 6.84 1.99
CA TYR A 100 1.95 7.01 2.53
C TYR A 100 1.65 8.46 2.97
N ILE A 101 2.45 9.43 2.52
CA ILE A 101 2.10 10.85 2.57
C ILE A 101 1.20 11.10 1.37
N VAL A 102 -0.08 11.36 1.66
CA VAL A 102 -1.10 11.76 0.68
C VAL A 102 -0.54 12.82 -0.28
N PRO A 103 -0.87 12.80 -1.59
CA PRO A 103 -0.39 13.79 -2.54
C PRO A 103 -0.67 15.22 -2.08
N ASP A 104 0.29 16.11 -2.34
CA ASP A 104 0.13 17.56 -2.25
C ASP A 104 -1.21 17.97 -2.89
N VAL A 105 -2.11 18.52 -2.07
CA VAL A 105 -3.30 19.20 -2.57
C VAL A 105 -2.85 20.58 -3.06
N LEU A 106 -2.26 20.61 -4.24
CA LEU A 106 -2.00 21.86 -4.94
C LEU A 106 -2.39 21.70 -6.40
N ASP A 107 -3.71 21.64 -6.64
CA ASP A 107 -4.35 22.05 -7.90
C ASP A 107 -5.87 22.03 -7.74
N SER A 108 -6.43 22.91 -6.88
CA SER A 108 -7.86 23.31 -6.87
C SER A 108 -8.14 24.45 -5.88
N ALA A 109 -7.28 25.47 -5.82
CA ALA A 109 -7.53 26.68 -5.03
C ALA A 109 -7.20 27.94 -5.83
N ILE A 110 -7.84 28.08 -7.00
CA ILE A 110 -8.03 29.38 -7.63
C ILE A 110 -9.53 29.51 -7.88
N THR A 111 -10.25 29.90 -6.82
CA THR A 111 -11.48 30.72 -6.81
C THR A 111 -12.14 30.56 -5.45
N ASP A 112 -11.73 31.37 -4.46
CA ASP A 112 -12.67 32.25 -3.75
C ASP A 112 -11.96 33.01 -2.64
N SER A 113 -12.18 34.32 -2.65
CA SER A 113 -11.67 35.29 -1.69
C SER A 113 -12.46 35.23 -0.39
N GLY A 114 -11.81 34.86 0.73
CA GLY A 114 -12.33 35.16 2.06
C GLY A 114 -11.92 34.20 3.17
N SER A 115 -10.75 34.43 3.79
CA SER A 115 -10.49 34.28 5.24
C SER A 115 -8.98 34.22 5.50
N GLN A 116 -8.40 35.38 5.78
CA GLN A 116 -7.07 35.45 6.38
C GLN A 116 -7.22 35.03 7.84
N ASN A 117 -6.75 33.82 8.20
CA ASN A 117 -6.28 33.37 9.53
C ASN A 117 -6.08 31.84 9.63
N ALA A 118 -5.59 31.17 8.58
CA ALA A 118 -5.38 29.71 8.58
C ALA A 118 -3.94 29.26 8.26
N THR A 119 -2.99 30.19 8.10
CA THR A 119 -1.64 29.86 7.58
C THR A 119 -0.61 29.51 8.65
N ALA A 120 -0.84 29.78 9.93
CA ALA A 120 0.10 29.42 11.00
C ALA A 120 -0.09 27.98 11.53
N ALA A 121 -1.33 27.50 11.62
CA ALA A 121 -1.63 26.16 12.14
C ALA A 121 -1.28 25.03 11.13
N LEU A 122 -1.30 25.34 9.83
CA LEU A 122 -0.91 24.38 8.78
C LEU A 122 0.61 24.21 8.66
N ILE A 123 1.40 25.22 9.07
CA ILE A 123 2.87 25.16 9.03
C ILE A 123 3.43 24.43 10.27
N ASP A 124 2.76 24.52 11.43
CA ASP A 124 3.18 23.82 12.64
C ASP A 124 2.84 22.31 12.62
N LEU A 125 1.83 21.90 11.83
CA LEU A 125 1.51 20.49 11.57
C LEU A 125 2.48 19.81 10.58
N GLN A 126 3.32 20.56 9.86
CA GLN A 126 4.39 19.99 9.03
C GLN A 126 5.65 19.64 9.85
N GLN A 127 5.77 20.12 11.09
CA GLN A 127 6.92 19.81 11.95
C GLN A 127 6.76 18.54 12.77
N SER A 128 5.54 18.02 12.90
CA SER A 128 5.31 16.69 13.47
C SER A 128 5.11 15.69 12.32
N ASN A 129 6.15 14.90 12.03
CA ASN A 129 6.11 13.75 11.12
C ASN A 129 5.17 12.65 11.67
N LEU A 130 3.90 12.95 11.92
CA LEU A 130 2.89 12.01 12.41
C LEU A 130 2.31 11.27 11.21
N HIS A 131 3.11 10.32 10.72
CA HIS A 131 2.72 9.44 9.65
C HIS A 131 1.87 8.30 10.23
N LEU A 132 0.55 8.39 10.03
CA LEU A 132 -0.39 7.35 10.45
C LEU A 132 -0.46 6.27 9.36
N ASP A 133 0.08 5.09 9.66
CA ASP A 133 -0.01 3.92 8.79
C ASP A 133 -1.37 3.24 8.96
N ILE A 134 -2.37 3.64 8.17
CA ILE A 134 -3.73 3.08 8.25
C ILE A 134 -4.06 2.37 6.95
N SER A 135 -4.46 1.11 7.08
CA SER A 135 -4.95 0.29 5.99
C SER A 135 -6.46 0.03 6.15
N ALA A 136 -7.17 -0.05 5.02
CA ALA A 136 -8.63 -0.24 4.97
C ALA A 136 -8.95 -1.49 4.14
N HIS A 137 -9.71 -2.42 4.72
CA HIS A 137 -10.01 -3.73 4.14
C HIS A 137 -11.52 -3.96 4.09
N VAL A 138 -12.06 -4.11 2.89
CA VAL A 138 -13.50 -4.39 2.71
C VAL A 138 -13.78 -5.82 3.17
N VAL A 139 -14.81 -6.00 4.01
CA VAL A 139 -15.18 -7.33 4.54
C VAL A 139 -15.88 -8.20 3.47
N LYS A 140 -16.72 -7.60 2.63
CA LYS A 140 -17.38 -8.24 1.49
C LYS A 140 -17.25 -7.40 0.23
N ASN A 141 -16.83 -8.02 -0.86
CA ASN A 141 -16.58 -7.33 -2.13
C ASN A 141 -17.88 -6.98 -2.91
N VAL A 142 -19.05 -7.42 -2.41
CA VAL A 142 -20.39 -7.14 -2.94
C VAL A 142 -21.38 -6.98 -1.77
N ILE A 143 -22.44 -6.19 -1.97
CA ILE A 143 -23.51 -6.02 -0.97
C ILE A 143 -24.84 -6.40 -1.60
N ALA A 144 -25.52 -7.37 -1.00
CA ALA A 144 -26.83 -7.84 -1.45
C ALA A 144 -27.96 -7.05 -0.78
N ARG A 145 -29.10 -6.91 -1.47
CA ARG A 145 -30.26 -6.14 -0.96
C ARG A 145 -30.86 -6.71 0.33
N ASP A 146 -30.81 -8.03 0.48
CA ASP A 146 -31.23 -8.79 1.67
C ASP A 146 -30.22 -8.71 2.83
N SER A 147 -28.99 -8.26 2.56
CA SER A 147 -27.94 -7.99 3.57
C SER A 147 -27.32 -6.60 3.34
N PRO A 148 -28.05 -5.51 3.63
CA PRO A 148 -27.75 -4.14 3.22
C PRO A 148 -26.66 -3.45 4.07
N VAL A 149 -25.65 -4.20 4.51
CA VAL A 149 -24.65 -3.73 5.46
C VAL A 149 -23.26 -3.75 4.81
N LEU A 150 -22.63 -2.57 4.74
CA LEU A 150 -21.24 -2.42 4.34
C LEU A 150 -20.36 -2.34 5.58
N ARG A 151 -19.34 -3.21 5.65
CA ARG A 151 -18.31 -3.18 6.68
C ARG A 151 -16.92 -3.04 6.09
N VAL A 152 -16.11 -2.24 6.78
CA VAL A 152 -14.70 -2.05 6.48
C VAL A 152 -13.92 -2.23 7.78
N LEU A 153 -12.94 -3.12 7.74
CA LEU A 153 -11.94 -3.29 8.80
C LEU A 153 -10.81 -2.29 8.54
N PHE A 154 -10.54 -1.44 9.52
CA PHE A 154 -9.39 -0.55 9.55
C PHE A 154 -8.34 -1.13 10.48
N HIS A 155 -7.07 -1.06 10.05
CA HIS A 155 -5.91 -1.46 10.83
C HIS A 155 -4.90 -0.31 10.82
N ALA A 156 -4.62 0.22 12.01
CA ALA A 156 -3.58 1.20 12.25
C ALA A 156 -2.30 0.47 12.68
N GLY A 157 -1.29 0.50 11.82
CA GLY A 157 0.01 -0.11 12.07
C GLY A 157 0.68 0.49 13.31
N ALA A 158 1.11 -0.37 14.23
CA ALA A 158 1.96 0.04 15.33
C ALA A 158 3.41 0.20 14.84
N ASP A 159 4.05 1.31 15.19
CA ASP A 159 5.48 1.50 14.94
C ASP A 159 6.29 0.45 15.72
N PRO A 160 7.18 -0.34 15.08
CA PRO A 160 7.97 -1.37 15.74
C PRO A 160 8.97 -0.83 16.78
N GLY A 161 9.13 0.49 16.87
CA GLY A 161 10.02 1.17 17.82
C GLY A 161 9.41 1.48 19.18
N GLY A 162 8.15 1.11 19.46
CA GLY A 162 7.55 1.16 20.80
C GLY A 162 7.44 2.53 21.49
N HIS A 163 7.85 3.62 20.84
CA HIS A 163 8.01 4.95 21.45
C HIS A 163 7.00 6.01 21.02
N VAL A 164 6.02 5.68 20.17
CA VAL A 164 4.94 6.60 19.85
C VAL A 164 3.75 6.28 20.76
N GLN A 165 3.45 7.18 21.70
CA GLN A 165 2.18 7.18 22.42
C GLN A 165 1.06 6.95 21.39
N ARG A 166 0.26 5.88 21.57
CA ARG A 166 -0.89 5.57 20.71
C ARG A 166 -1.86 6.75 20.72
N GLN A 167 -1.66 7.73 19.85
CA GLN A 167 -2.59 8.83 19.70
C GLN A 167 -3.90 8.20 19.23
N LYS A 168 -4.96 8.39 20.02
CA LYS A 168 -6.28 7.89 19.64
C LYS A 168 -6.65 8.58 18.32
N ILE A 169 -7.15 7.82 17.35
CA ILE A 169 -7.58 8.33 16.05
C ILE A 169 -9.01 7.88 15.76
N CYS A 170 -9.79 8.75 15.16
CA CYS A 170 -11.13 8.44 14.70
C CYS A 170 -11.11 8.22 13.18
N VAL A 171 -11.52 7.04 12.74
CA VAL A 171 -11.67 6.73 11.31
C VAL A 171 -13.13 6.88 10.92
N LEU A 172 -13.38 7.73 9.92
CA LEU A 172 -14.69 7.96 9.34
C LEU A 172 -14.78 7.30 7.97
N LEU A 173 -15.64 6.29 7.86
CA LEU A 173 -16.02 5.61 6.63
C LEU A 173 -17.08 6.42 5.90
N HIS A 174 -16.87 6.67 4.61
CA HIS A 174 -17.83 7.33 3.72
C HIS A 174 -18.22 6.38 2.60
N ALA A 175 -19.53 6.17 2.44
CA ALA A 175 -20.10 5.45 1.32
C ALA A 175 -20.98 6.41 0.52
N SER A 176 -20.66 6.62 -0.75
CA SER A 176 -21.40 7.51 -1.63
C SER A 176 -21.94 6.77 -2.86
N SER A 177 -23.10 7.24 -3.32
CA SER A 177 -23.74 6.87 -4.59
C SER A 177 -24.00 8.15 -5.38
N THR A 178 -23.97 8.08 -6.71
CA THR A 178 -24.08 9.24 -7.61
C THR A 178 -25.20 10.20 -7.19
N ASN A 179 -24.87 11.47 -6.97
CA ASN A 179 -25.78 12.57 -6.60
C ASN A 179 -26.49 12.45 -5.24
N ARG A 180 -25.92 11.72 -4.27
CA ARG A 180 -26.47 11.62 -2.91
C ARG A 180 -25.43 11.97 -1.84
N ALA A 181 -25.90 12.48 -0.71
CA ALA A 181 -25.04 12.71 0.44
C ALA A 181 -24.38 11.39 0.90
N PRO A 182 -23.08 11.41 1.25
CA PRO A 182 -22.39 10.20 1.68
C PRO A 182 -22.93 9.71 3.02
N LEU A 183 -23.17 8.40 3.11
CA LEU A 183 -23.43 7.72 4.37
C LEU A 183 -22.12 7.65 5.16
N LYS A 184 -22.22 7.82 6.48
CA LYS A 184 -21.05 7.88 7.36
C LYS A 184 -21.11 6.80 8.42
N GLY A 185 -20.03 6.04 8.54
CA GLY A 185 -19.78 5.09 9.63
C GLY A 185 -18.50 5.50 10.35
N ARG A 186 -18.37 5.19 11.64
CA ARG A 186 -17.20 5.59 12.42
C ARG A 186 -16.67 4.45 13.26
N CYS A 187 -15.36 4.36 13.43
CA CYS A 187 -14.74 3.49 14.42
C CYS A 187 -13.39 4.06 14.87
N MET A 188 -12.93 3.60 16.03
CA MET A 188 -11.65 4.00 16.62
C MET A 188 -10.78 2.74 16.74
N PRO A 189 -9.63 2.66 16.05
CA PRO A 189 -8.71 1.52 16.18
C PRO A 189 -8.03 1.59 17.55
N GLU A 190 -8.48 0.75 18.48
CA GLU A 190 -7.95 0.67 19.84
C GLU A 190 -7.40 -0.73 20.14
N GLY A 191 -6.70 -0.86 21.27
CA GLY A 191 -6.14 -2.13 21.71
C GLY A 191 -4.74 -2.41 21.17
N GLU A 192 -4.24 -3.62 21.39
CA GLU A 192 -2.90 -4.03 20.97
C GLU A 192 -2.77 -4.21 19.47
N ASP A 193 -3.86 -4.62 18.82
CA ASP A 193 -3.89 -4.86 17.38
C ASP A 193 -4.21 -3.63 16.55
N GLY A 194 -4.66 -2.53 17.17
CA GLY A 194 -4.96 -1.28 16.45
C GLY A 194 -6.01 -1.46 15.35
N VAL A 195 -7.02 -2.30 15.57
CA VAL A 195 -8.07 -2.62 14.58
C VAL A 195 -9.45 -2.12 14.99
N CYS A 196 -10.27 -1.75 14.02
CA CYS A 196 -11.70 -1.50 14.24
C CYS A 196 -12.53 -1.75 12.98
N VAL A 197 -13.83 -2.04 13.16
CA VAL A 197 -14.78 -2.16 12.04
C VAL A 197 -15.73 -0.98 12.05
N ALA A 198 -15.80 -0.27 10.93
CA ALA A 198 -16.86 0.71 10.69
C ALA A 198 -17.95 0.09 9.81
N GLU A 199 -19.20 0.42 10.12
CA GLU A 199 -20.38 -0.09 9.42
C GLU A 199 -21.24 1.06 8.90
N VAL A 200 -21.79 0.89 7.70
CA VAL A 200 -22.87 1.74 7.15
C VAL A 200 -23.98 0.89 6.57
N ILE A 201 -25.21 1.34 6.75
CA ILE A 201 -26.41 0.66 6.25
C ILE A 201 -26.81 1.31 4.93
N ILE A 202 -26.84 0.53 3.86
CA ILE A 202 -27.19 1.03 2.54
C ILE A 202 -28.73 1.14 2.44
N PRO A 203 -29.28 2.30 2.07
CA PRO A 203 -30.73 2.50 1.87
C PRO A 203 -31.27 1.65 0.72
N ALA A 204 -32.49 1.12 0.86
CA ALA A 204 -33.13 0.26 -0.15
C ALA A 204 -33.20 0.90 -1.54
N ASN A 205 -33.39 2.22 -1.61
CA ASN A 205 -33.50 2.98 -2.85
C ASN A 205 -32.16 3.23 -3.57
N TRP A 206 -31.06 2.62 -3.10
CA TRP A 206 -29.78 2.55 -3.83
C TRP A 206 -29.74 1.35 -4.78
N TRP A 207 -30.53 0.31 -4.52
CA TRP A 207 -30.72 -0.81 -5.45
C TRP A 207 -31.79 -0.47 -6.49
N PRO A 208 -31.76 -1.15 -7.66
CA PRO A 208 -32.90 -1.16 -8.56
C PRO A 208 -34.17 -1.63 -7.82
N PRO A 209 -35.35 -1.03 -8.06
CA PRO A 209 -36.62 -1.44 -7.45
C PRO A 209 -36.87 -2.94 -7.59
N LEU A 210 -37.53 -3.54 -6.58
CA LEU A 210 -37.95 -4.94 -6.69
C LEU A 210 -39.07 -5.06 -7.74
N PRO A 211 -39.18 -6.20 -8.42
CA PRO A 211 -40.37 -6.48 -9.21
C PRO A 211 -41.60 -6.42 -8.30
N ALA A 212 -42.68 -5.83 -8.81
CA ALA A 212 -43.94 -5.77 -8.10
C ALA A 212 -44.45 -7.19 -7.78
N PRO A 213 -44.94 -7.46 -6.56
CA PRO A 213 -45.55 -8.74 -6.23
C PRO A 213 -46.77 -8.99 -7.12
N GLU A 214 -46.86 -10.18 -7.74
CA GLU A 214 -47.92 -10.53 -8.69
C GLU A 214 -49.18 -11.02 -7.97
N ARG A 215 -50.37 -10.66 -8.47
CA ARG A 215 -51.67 -11.06 -7.87
C ARG A 215 -51.97 -12.56 -8.08
N ASP A 216 -51.57 -13.14 -9.22
CA ASP A 216 -51.96 -14.50 -9.70
C ASP A 216 -50.80 -15.45 -10.11
N GLY A 217 -49.54 -15.17 -9.78
CA GLY A 217 -48.41 -16.08 -10.04
C GLY A 217 -48.13 -16.38 -11.52
N ARG A 218 -48.55 -15.50 -12.44
CA ARG A 218 -48.23 -15.58 -13.87
C ARG A 218 -47.03 -14.68 -14.17
N VAL A 219 -45.85 -15.29 -14.20
CA VAL A 219 -44.56 -14.68 -14.54
C VAL A 219 -44.63 -14.05 -15.93
N ASN A 220 -45.00 -12.78 -16.01
CA ASN A 220 -44.97 -12.01 -17.25
C ASN A 220 -43.97 -10.87 -17.12
N GLY A 221 -42.72 -11.17 -17.46
CA GLY A 221 -41.72 -10.16 -17.75
C GLY A 221 -40.32 -10.60 -17.33
N ILE A 222 -39.41 -10.67 -18.30
CA ILE A 222 -37.98 -10.63 -18.02
C ILE A 222 -37.74 -9.35 -17.19
N PRO A 223 -37.17 -9.43 -15.97
CA PRO A 223 -36.93 -8.25 -15.17
C PRO A 223 -36.11 -7.26 -16.00
N PRO A 224 -36.49 -5.97 -16.05
CA PRO A 224 -35.80 -5.00 -16.87
C PRO A 224 -34.32 -4.99 -16.50
N LYS A 225 -33.44 -5.12 -17.50
CA LYS A 225 -31.98 -5.05 -17.30
C LYS A 225 -31.64 -3.68 -16.72
N SER A 226 -31.51 -3.60 -15.41
CA SER A 226 -31.11 -2.39 -14.72
C SER A 226 -29.59 -2.32 -14.66
N PRO A 227 -28.98 -1.14 -14.85
CA PRO A 227 -27.54 -0.99 -14.73
C PRO A 227 -27.10 -1.34 -13.30
N GLN A 228 -25.98 -2.04 -13.19
CA GLN A 228 -25.38 -2.37 -11.90
C GLN A 228 -25.05 -1.09 -11.12
N ARG A 229 -25.55 -0.99 -9.89
CA ARG A 229 -25.29 0.15 -9.01
C ARG A 229 -23.99 -0.11 -8.24
N ILE A 230 -23.18 0.92 -8.08
CA ILE A 230 -21.87 0.84 -7.43
C ILE A 230 -21.81 1.89 -6.33
N VAL A 231 -21.33 1.49 -5.16
CA VAL A 231 -21.02 2.37 -4.04
C VAL A 231 -19.54 2.70 -4.07
N GLN A 232 -19.20 3.98 -4.06
CA GLN A 232 -17.83 4.43 -3.87
C GLN A 232 -17.53 4.53 -2.37
N VAL A 233 -16.44 3.89 -1.95
CA VAL A 233 -16.05 3.81 -0.55
C VAL A 233 -14.73 4.54 -0.35
N SER A 234 -14.71 5.38 0.68
CA SER A 234 -13.60 6.24 1.05
C SER A 234 -13.52 6.40 2.55
N TYR A 235 -12.36 6.79 3.07
CA TYR A 235 -12.19 7.05 4.50
C TYR A 235 -11.41 8.33 4.75
N SER A 236 -11.57 8.88 5.94
CA SER A 236 -10.82 10.05 6.43
C SER A 236 -10.50 9.86 7.90
N VAL A 237 -9.41 10.46 8.37
CA VAL A 237 -8.89 10.23 9.72
C VAL A 237 -8.89 11.54 10.48
N PHE A 238 -9.36 11.51 11.72
CA PHE A 238 -9.47 12.67 12.58
C PHE A 238 -8.84 12.42 13.94
N GLU A 239 -8.37 13.49 14.57
CA GLU A 239 -8.06 13.49 16.00
C GLU A 239 -9.36 13.57 16.81
N PRO A 240 -9.60 12.66 17.77
CA PRO A 240 -10.79 12.67 18.60
C PRO A 240 -10.71 13.77 19.68
N PRO A 241 -11.87 14.23 20.21
CA PRO A 241 -11.89 15.19 21.30
C PRO A 241 -11.25 14.63 22.58
N ALA A 242 -10.33 15.38 23.19
CA ALA A 242 -9.71 15.00 24.47
C ALA A 242 -10.73 14.73 25.61
N ARG A 243 -11.91 15.35 25.55
CA ARG A 243 -12.97 15.23 26.57
C ARG A 243 -13.89 14.01 26.39
N SER A 244 -14.00 13.48 25.17
CA SER A 244 -14.98 12.44 24.83
C SER A 244 -14.54 11.61 23.60
N PRO A 245 -13.36 10.95 23.66
CA PRO A 245 -12.79 10.28 22.50
C PRO A 245 -13.67 9.15 21.96
N GLU A 246 -14.45 8.51 22.83
CA GLU A 246 -15.36 7.40 22.52
C GLU A 246 -16.44 7.74 21.48
N HIS A 247 -16.80 9.03 21.35
CA HIS A 247 -17.83 9.45 20.39
C HIS A 247 -17.28 9.61 18.97
N CYS A 248 -15.95 9.57 18.80
CA CYS A 248 -15.30 9.64 17.50
C CYS A 248 -15.85 10.85 16.69
N GLU A 249 -15.91 12.03 17.33
CA GLU A 249 -16.42 13.25 16.71
C GLU A 249 -15.27 13.96 15.95
N PRO A 250 -15.46 14.31 14.67
CA PRO A 250 -14.40 14.90 13.87
C PRO A 250 -14.09 16.32 14.36
N LYS A 251 -12.86 16.56 14.82
CA LYS A 251 -12.37 17.90 15.18
C LYS A 251 -11.30 18.41 14.22
N VAL A 252 -10.17 17.71 14.18
CA VAL A 252 -9.02 18.07 13.35
C VAL A 252 -8.80 16.93 12.37
N GLN A 253 -8.84 17.26 11.08
CA GLN A 253 -8.60 16.29 10.03
C GLN A 253 -7.11 16.06 9.88
N ILE A 254 -6.69 14.80 10.01
CA ILE A 254 -5.29 14.38 9.87
C ILE A 254 -5.06 13.84 8.45
N GLN A 255 -5.97 12.99 7.98
CA GLN A 255 -5.92 12.45 6.61
C GLN A 255 -7.16 12.89 5.81
N PRO A 256 -6.97 13.45 4.60
CA PRO A 256 -8.07 13.79 3.70
C PRO A 256 -8.82 12.56 3.21
N LEU A 257 -9.97 12.81 2.58
CA LEU A 257 -10.83 11.76 2.04
C LEU A 257 -10.08 10.92 1.00
N THR A 258 -9.81 9.67 1.33
CA THR A 258 -9.03 8.73 0.51
C THR A 258 -9.97 7.65 -0.04
N PRO A 259 -10.30 7.65 -1.35
CA PRO A 259 -11.08 6.57 -1.97
C PRO A 259 -10.24 5.31 -2.15
N PHE A 260 -10.80 4.14 -1.86
CA PHE A 260 -10.05 2.88 -1.93
C PHE A 260 -10.83 1.69 -2.51
N ALA A 261 -12.17 1.74 -2.56
CA ALA A 261 -12.96 0.63 -3.10
C ALA A 261 -14.22 1.10 -3.85
N ARG A 262 -14.66 0.27 -4.80
CA ARG A 262 -15.92 0.41 -5.54
C ARG A 262 -16.69 -0.90 -5.40
N ILE A 263 -17.79 -0.87 -4.66
CA ILE A 263 -18.50 -2.09 -4.26
C ILE A 263 -19.81 -2.20 -5.05
N PRO A 264 -20.04 -3.31 -5.78
CA PRO A 264 -21.27 -3.50 -6.50
C PRO A 264 -22.42 -3.88 -5.56
N LEU A 265 -23.58 -3.29 -5.84
CA LEU A 265 -24.85 -3.65 -5.23
C LEU A 265 -25.51 -4.74 -6.08
N ILE A 266 -25.78 -5.89 -5.47
CA ILE A 266 -26.43 -7.03 -6.13
C ILE A 266 -27.86 -7.21 -5.59
N GLN A 267 -28.72 -7.85 -6.39
CA GLN A 267 -30.04 -8.27 -5.93
C GLN A 267 -29.94 -9.32 -4.82
N SER A 268 -31.06 -9.65 -4.18
CA SER A 268 -31.06 -10.63 -3.09
C SER A 268 -30.58 -11.99 -3.56
N GLN A 269 -29.88 -12.70 -2.66
CA GLN A 269 -29.36 -14.03 -2.94
C GLN A 269 -30.48 -15.07 -2.93
N LEU A 270 -31.47 -14.86 -2.06
CA LEU A 270 -32.70 -15.64 -1.99
C LEU A 270 -33.90 -14.78 -2.41
N PRO A 271 -34.96 -15.39 -2.98
CA PRO A 271 -36.20 -14.68 -3.24
C PRO A 271 -36.81 -14.19 -1.92
N TYR A 272 -37.52 -13.07 -1.99
CA TYR A 272 -38.29 -12.60 -0.85
C TYR A 272 -39.55 -13.44 -0.70
N LYS A 273 -39.98 -13.65 0.55
CA LYS A 273 -41.27 -14.24 0.88
C LYS A 273 -42.34 -13.15 0.88
N GLU A 274 -43.35 -13.30 0.04
CA GLU A 274 -44.53 -12.43 0.04
C GLU A 274 -45.48 -12.79 1.18
N LEU A 275 -45.87 -11.80 1.97
CA LEU A 275 -46.91 -11.89 2.99
C LEU A 275 -48.01 -10.88 2.68
N ARG A 276 -49.19 -11.37 2.31
CA ARG A 276 -50.36 -10.54 2.06
C ARG A 276 -51.13 -10.26 3.34
N ALA A 277 -51.48 -9.00 3.60
CA ALA A 277 -52.41 -8.62 4.66
C ALA A 277 -53.85 -8.95 4.26
N ASP A 278 -54.14 -8.69 3.00
CA ASP A 278 -55.38 -8.81 2.25
C ASP A 278 -55.02 -8.62 0.76
N ASP A 279 -56.01 -8.36 -0.09
CA ASP A 279 -55.80 -8.13 -1.52
C ASP A 279 -55.20 -6.75 -1.86
N THR A 280 -55.07 -5.86 -0.87
CA THR A 280 -54.62 -4.47 -1.06
C THR A 280 -53.18 -4.25 -0.62
N LEU A 281 -52.64 -5.00 0.35
CA LEU A 281 -51.31 -4.73 0.90
C LEU A 281 -50.45 -5.99 1.04
N THR A 282 -49.25 -5.95 0.48
CA THR A 282 -48.26 -7.05 0.48
C THR A 282 -46.94 -6.59 1.08
N MET A 283 -46.35 -7.42 1.93
CA MET A 283 -45.01 -7.21 2.51
C MET A 283 -44.04 -8.25 1.95
N MET A 284 -42.83 -7.83 1.58
CA MET A 284 -41.79 -8.75 1.11
C MET A 284 -40.72 -8.95 2.18
N ILE A 285 -40.51 -10.18 2.63
CA ILE A 285 -39.55 -10.50 3.71
C ILE A 285 -38.35 -11.28 3.18
N PRO A 286 -37.11 -10.86 3.48
CA PRO A 286 -35.92 -11.64 3.14
C PRO A 286 -35.93 -13.02 3.80
N GLN A 287 -35.51 -14.06 3.08
CA GLN A 287 -35.45 -15.43 3.59
C GLN A 287 -34.07 -15.86 4.10
N GLN A 288 -33.06 -15.00 3.98
CA GLN A 288 -31.71 -15.30 4.46
C GLN A 288 -31.70 -15.46 5.99
N PRO A 289 -30.99 -16.47 6.55
CA PRO A 289 -30.81 -16.56 7.98
C PRO A 289 -30.15 -15.29 8.51
N LEU A 290 -30.67 -14.76 9.62
CA LEU A 290 -30.14 -13.57 10.25
C LEU A 290 -29.21 -13.93 11.39
N TYR A 291 -28.28 -13.03 11.67
CA TYR A 291 -27.32 -13.12 12.76
C TYR A 291 -27.50 -11.93 13.70
N PRO A 292 -26.95 -11.96 14.93
CA PRO A 292 -26.94 -10.78 15.81
C PRO A 292 -26.44 -9.53 15.08
N MET A 293 -27.08 -8.38 15.31
CA MET A 293 -26.81 -7.09 14.63
C MET A 293 -27.11 -7.04 13.12
N SER A 294 -27.67 -8.10 12.54
CA SER A 294 -28.14 -8.09 11.14
C SER A 294 -29.27 -7.07 10.96
N LYS A 295 -29.28 -6.41 9.81
CA LYS A 295 -30.26 -5.38 9.47
C LYS A 295 -30.93 -5.75 8.16
N ILE A 296 -32.23 -5.55 8.07
CA ILE A 296 -33.01 -5.90 6.88
C ILE A 296 -33.99 -4.80 6.49
N HIS A 297 -34.27 -4.75 5.18
CA HIS A 297 -35.34 -3.97 4.58
C HIS A 297 -36.54 -4.88 4.32
N VAL A 298 -37.72 -4.50 4.80
CA VAL A 298 -38.99 -5.18 4.49
C VAL A 298 -39.90 -4.18 3.77
N PRO A 299 -39.90 -4.17 2.41
CA PRO A 299 -40.72 -3.27 1.63
C PRO A 299 -42.20 -3.66 1.67
N VAL A 300 -43.05 -2.63 1.60
CA VAL A 300 -44.51 -2.71 1.66
C VAL A 300 -45.09 -2.16 0.37
N PHE A 301 -45.89 -2.99 -0.29
CA PHE A 301 -46.52 -2.73 -1.57
C PHE A 301 -48.01 -2.54 -1.40
N LEU A 302 -48.56 -1.53 -2.06
CA LEU A 302 -49.98 -1.26 -2.16
C LEU A 302 -50.47 -1.68 -3.55
N HIS A 303 -51.51 -2.51 -3.57
CA HIS A 303 -52.26 -2.92 -4.76
C HIS A 303 -53.52 -2.06 -4.84
N PRO A 304 -53.56 -1.04 -5.72
CA PRO A 304 -54.74 -0.21 -5.86
C PRO A 304 -55.91 -1.04 -6.40
N GLU A 305 -57.09 -0.88 -5.79
CA GLU A 305 -58.34 -1.46 -6.29
C GLU A 305 -59.27 -0.34 -6.80
N PRO A 306 -59.96 -0.54 -7.93
CA PRO A 306 -60.77 0.50 -8.56
C PRO A 306 -61.93 1.00 -7.69
N ASP A 307 -62.43 0.17 -6.77
CA ASP A 307 -63.54 0.50 -5.88
C ASP A 307 -63.10 0.95 -4.46
N GLN A 308 -61.79 1.00 -4.19
CA GLN A 308 -61.25 1.38 -2.88
C GLN A 308 -60.29 2.57 -2.99
N ASN A 309 -60.81 3.78 -2.75
CA ASN A 309 -59.97 4.98 -2.64
C ASN A 309 -59.37 5.08 -1.23
N ILE A 310 -58.19 4.51 -1.02
CA ILE A 310 -57.47 4.56 0.26
C ILE A 310 -56.79 5.92 0.42
N ALA A 311 -57.25 6.70 1.41
CA ALA A 311 -56.66 7.99 1.77
C ALA A 311 -55.46 7.83 2.72
N VAL A 312 -55.64 6.96 3.70
CA VAL A 312 -54.65 6.68 4.74
C VAL A 312 -54.64 5.18 5.03
N PHE A 313 -53.46 4.61 5.20
CA PHE A 313 -53.33 3.29 5.80
C PHE A 313 -52.27 3.29 6.89
N ILE A 314 -52.55 2.51 7.93
CA ILE A 314 -51.73 2.45 9.15
C ILE A 314 -51.25 1.02 9.31
N VAL A 315 -49.93 0.85 9.38
CA VAL A 315 -49.27 -0.43 9.63
C VAL A 315 -48.59 -0.36 10.99
N ARG A 316 -49.13 -1.08 11.96
CA ARG A 316 -48.54 -1.24 13.29
C ARG A 316 -47.70 -2.51 13.33
N ALA A 317 -46.40 -2.39 13.59
CA ALA A 317 -45.48 -3.51 13.74
C ALA A 317 -45.17 -3.76 15.22
N ARG A 318 -45.14 -5.03 15.63
CA ARG A 318 -44.65 -5.50 16.93
C ARG A 318 -43.66 -6.64 16.71
N VAL A 319 -42.45 -6.47 17.23
CA VAL A 319 -41.38 -7.46 17.14
C VAL A 319 -41.16 -8.15 18.49
N LYS A 320 -40.72 -9.42 18.46
CA LYS A 320 -40.42 -10.28 19.60
C LYS A 320 -39.13 -11.07 19.34
N ALA A 321 -38.62 -11.72 20.39
CA ALA A 321 -37.47 -12.63 20.35
C ALA A 321 -36.20 -11.94 19.82
N GLY A 322 -35.74 -10.92 20.56
CA GLY A 322 -34.49 -10.24 20.22
C GLY A 322 -34.51 -9.41 18.92
N MET A 323 -35.66 -8.99 18.41
CA MET A 323 -35.74 -8.07 17.25
C MET A 323 -36.04 -6.62 17.68
N ARG A 324 -35.57 -5.65 16.89
CA ARG A 324 -35.75 -4.20 17.09
C ARG A 324 -36.19 -3.51 15.80
N ILE A 325 -37.02 -2.48 15.93
CA ILE A 325 -37.49 -1.64 14.83
C ILE A 325 -36.67 -0.34 14.82
N LEU A 326 -35.86 -0.16 13.78
CA LEU A 326 -35.06 1.06 13.60
C LEU A 326 -35.92 2.21 13.09
N GLY A 327 -36.86 1.92 12.19
CA GLY A 327 -37.78 2.88 11.59
C GLY A 327 -38.40 2.37 10.30
N ALA A 328 -38.83 3.29 9.44
CA ALA A 328 -39.26 3.02 8.08
C ALA A 328 -38.90 4.22 7.18
N THR A 329 -38.70 3.97 5.89
CA THR A 329 -38.35 4.99 4.89
C THR A 329 -39.36 4.96 3.75
N ALA A 330 -39.85 6.13 3.33
CA ALA A 330 -40.71 6.26 2.16
C ALA A 330 -39.98 5.83 0.88
N SER A 331 -40.69 5.14 -0.01
CA SER A 331 -40.20 4.64 -1.30
C SER A 331 -40.86 5.36 -2.49
N SER A 332 -41.95 6.10 -2.25
CA SER A 332 -42.71 6.86 -3.26
C SER A 332 -42.85 8.34 -2.87
N ASP A 333 -42.84 9.22 -3.87
CA ASP A 333 -43.08 10.65 -3.69
C ASP A 333 -44.57 11.01 -3.60
N GLU A 334 -45.49 10.09 -3.94
CA GLU A 334 -46.95 10.30 -3.92
C GLU A 334 -47.54 10.17 -2.50
N TRP A 335 -46.79 9.55 -1.58
CA TRP A 335 -47.24 9.23 -0.22
C TRP A 335 -46.32 9.87 0.81
N ASN A 336 -46.91 10.51 1.81
CA ASN A 336 -46.21 10.94 3.01
C ASN A 336 -46.24 9.81 4.04
N VAL A 337 -45.08 9.45 4.56
CA VAL A 337 -44.92 8.34 5.52
C VAL A 337 -44.38 8.89 6.83
N SER A 338 -45.16 8.77 7.89
CA SER A 338 -44.75 9.11 9.25
C SER A 338 -44.55 7.85 10.10
N VAL A 339 -43.53 7.87 10.97
CA VAL A 339 -43.16 6.73 11.81
C VAL A 339 -43.18 7.15 13.27
N GLU A 340 -44.02 6.50 14.06
CA GLU A 340 -44.15 6.72 15.49
C GLU A 340 -43.62 5.51 16.26
N LYS A 341 -42.61 5.74 17.11
CA LYS A 341 -42.07 4.70 18.01
C LYS A 341 -42.86 4.72 19.30
N GLU A 342 -43.65 3.68 19.54
CA GLU A 342 -44.57 3.64 20.70
C GLU A 342 -43.90 3.21 22.01
N ASN A 343 -42.69 2.66 21.93
CA ASN A 343 -41.96 2.17 23.10
C ASN A 343 -40.47 2.52 23.01
N THR A 344 -39.89 2.88 24.15
CA THR A 344 -38.45 3.13 24.33
C THR A 344 -37.59 1.90 24.02
N LYS A 345 -38.14 0.68 24.16
CA LYS A 345 -37.47 -0.58 23.80
C LYS A 345 -37.42 -0.84 22.28
N HIS A 346 -38.00 0.03 21.46
CA HIS A 346 -38.03 -0.11 19.99
C HIS A 346 -38.63 -1.45 19.49
N THR A 347 -39.55 -2.03 20.26
CA THR A 347 -40.23 -3.29 19.91
C THR A 347 -41.59 -3.09 19.25
N VAL A 348 -42.12 -1.87 19.27
CA VAL A 348 -43.41 -1.51 18.68
C VAL A 348 -43.29 -0.18 17.97
N ALA A 349 -43.75 -0.12 16.72
CA ALA A 349 -43.81 1.10 15.94
C ALA A 349 -45.06 1.13 15.05
N ARG A 350 -45.54 2.33 14.77
CA ARG A 350 -46.69 2.58 13.90
C ARG A 350 -46.23 3.42 12.73
N VAL A 351 -46.49 2.95 11.52
CA VAL A 351 -46.26 3.70 10.29
C VAL A 351 -47.62 4.14 9.75
N THR A 352 -47.78 5.43 9.51
CA THR A 352 -48.97 6.01 8.88
C THR A 352 -48.56 6.55 7.53
N ALA A 353 -49.18 6.03 6.47
CA ALA A 353 -48.97 6.51 5.11
C ALA A 353 -50.25 7.21 4.65
N PHE A 354 -50.14 8.47 4.22
CA PHE A 354 -51.25 9.26 3.69
C PHE A 354 -50.89 9.83 2.32
N ARG A 355 -51.88 9.93 1.43
CA ARG A 355 -51.67 10.38 0.05
C ARG A 355 -51.52 11.90 0.00
N LYS A 356 -50.50 12.42 -0.71
CA LYS A 356 -50.20 13.87 -0.75
C LYS A 356 -51.31 14.73 -1.35
N ASP A 357 -52.06 14.20 -2.31
CA ASP A 357 -53.19 14.92 -2.94
C ASP A 357 -54.34 15.25 -1.98
N GLN A 358 -54.28 14.75 -0.75
CA GLN A 358 -55.33 14.84 0.26
C GLN A 358 -54.83 15.48 1.58
N ASP A 359 -53.69 16.18 1.53
CA ASP A 359 -53.15 16.91 2.67
C ASP A 359 -54.03 18.13 3.01
N PRO A 360 -54.61 18.24 4.23
CA PRO A 360 -55.48 19.35 4.60
C PRO A 360 -54.78 20.73 4.65
N ASP A 361 -53.43 20.79 4.65
CA ASP A 361 -52.64 22.02 4.75
C ASP A 361 -51.92 22.43 3.45
N SER A 362 -52.15 21.75 2.32
CA SER A 362 -51.52 22.11 1.04
C SER A 362 -52.24 23.27 0.34
N PRO A 363 -51.53 24.32 -0.14
CA PRO A 363 -52.16 25.41 -0.89
C PRO A 363 -52.73 24.87 -2.20
N ALA A 364 -54.04 25.06 -2.38
CA ALA A 364 -54.76 24.66 -3.58
C ALA A 364 -54.30 25.50 -4.78
N GLU A 365 -53.24 25.07 -5.47
CA GLU A 365 -52.88 25.61 -6.78
C GLU A 365 -53.30 24.66 -7.90
N THR A 366 -54.40 25.06 -8.54
CA THR A 366 -54.74 24.93 -9.95
C THR A 366 -53.69 24.26 -10.86
N ASN A 367 -53.91 22.98 -11.17
CA ASN A 367 -53.87 22.44 -12.54
C ASN A 367 -54.53 21.05 -12.58
N ARG A 368 -55.87 21.04 -12.50
CA ARG A 368 -56.70 19.90 -12.92
C ARG A 368 -56.75 19.87 -14.45
N ALA A 369 -55.71 19.34 -15.10
CA ALA A 369 -55.79 18.86 -16.46
C ALA A 369 -54.58 17.98 -16.80
N GLY A 370 -54.82 16.68 -16.97
CA GLY A 370 -53.91 15.77 -17.66
C GLY A 370 -53.01 14.94 -16.75
N LEU A 371 -53.55 13.85 -16.18
CA LEU A 371 -53.19 12.45 -16.50
C LEU A 371 -53.94 11.50 -15.54
N SER A 372 -55.27 11.40 -15.66
CA SER A 372 -55.99 10.24 -15.10
C SER A 372 -55.80 9.04 -16.03
N THR A 373 -54.57 8.56 -16.16
CA THR A 373 -54.36 7.16 -16.50
C THR A 373 -54.41 6.40 -15.20
N SER A 374 -55.45 5.58 -15.03
CA SER A 374 -55.54 4.52 -14.03
C SER A 374 -54.36 3.58 -14.20
N ASP A 375 -53.20 3.97 -13.70
CA ASP A 375 -52.06 3.09 -13.61
C ASP A 375 -52.39 2.20 -12.41
N ASN A 376 -53.07 1.09 -12.68
CA ASN A 376 -53.42 0.04 -11.71
C ASN A 376 -52.14 -0.72 -11.27
N ARG A 377 -51.04 0.02 -11.15
CA ARG A 377 -49.69 -0.44 -10.87
C ARG A 377 -49.54 -0.64 -9.38
N VAL A 378 -48.92 -1.74 -9.02
CA VAL A 378 -48.53 -2.00 -7.63
C VAL A 378 -47.40 -1.04 -7.27
N LEU A 379 -47.54 -0.33 -6.16
CA LEU A 379 -46.60 0.71 -5.72
C LEU A 379 -45.89 0.29 -4.44
N GLU A 380 -44.56 0.38 -4.41
CA GLU A 380 -43.78 0.32 -3.16
C GLU A 380 -43.97 1.65 -2.42
N ILE A 381 -44.67 1.64 -1.29
CA ILE A 381 -44.98 2.87 -0.54
C ILE A 381 -43.85 3.22 0.42
N PHE A 382 -43.39 2.23 1.18
CA PHE A 382 -42.31 2.40 2.15
C PHE A 382 -41.63 1.06 2.46
N SER A 383 -40.47 1.13 3.10
CA SER A 383 -39.73 -0.03 3.59
C SER A 383 -39.46 0.07 5.09
N TRP A 384 -39.74 -1.00 5.83
CA TRP A 384 -39.35 -1.13 7.24
C TRP A 384 -37.86 -1.39 7.37
N MET A 385 -37.26 -0.79 8.40
CA MET A 385 -35.89 -1.04 8.85
C MET A 385 -35.91 -1.84 10.14
N LEU A 386 -35.48 -3.09 10.11
CA LEU A 386 -35.45 -3.99 11.28
C LEU A 386 -34.02 -4.43 11.58
N GLU A 387 -33.73 -4.67 12.86
CA GLU A 387 -32.43 -5.15 13.34
C GLU A 387 -32.60 -6.32 14.31
N VAL A 388 -31.71 -7.31 14.25
CA VAL A 388 -31.56 -8.33 15.28
C VAL A 388 -30.70 -7.78 16.42
N ALA A 389 -31.22 -7.79 17.64
CA ALA A 389 -30.52 -7.36 18.84
C ALA A 389 -29.30 -8.24 19.15
N ASN A 390 -28.40 -7.74 19.97
CA ASN A 390 -27.18 -8.46 20.37
C ASN A 390 -27.39 -9.40 21.58
N ASP A 391 -28.61 -9.47 22.14
CA ASP A 391 -28.86 -10.13 23.42
C ASP A 391 -29.01 -11.65 23.30
N THR A 392 -27.98 -12.37 23.74
CA THR A 392 -27.79 -13.82 23.53
C THR A 392 -28.81 -14.76 24.19
N LYS A 393 -29.70 -14.25 25.06
CA LYS A 393 -30.65 -15.08 25.80
C LYS A 393 -31.97 -15.33 25.06
N GLU A 394 -32.32 -14.50 24.08
CA GLU A 394 -33.65 -14.55 23.41
C GLU A 394 -33.64 -15.11 21.97
N HIS A 395 -32.47 -15.39 21.39
CA HIS A 395 -32.35 -15.72 19.96
C HIS A 395 -32.82 -17.14 19.56
N TRP A 396 -33.00 -18.05 20.53
CA TRP A 396 -33.19 -19.47 20.25
C TRP A 396 -34.61 -19.87 19.78
N ASP A 397 -35.59 -18.99 19.91
CA ASP A 397 -36.99 -19.24 19.49
C ASP A 397 -37.31 -18.61 18.10
N GLY A 398 -36.30 -18.05 17.43
CA GLY A 398 -36.45 -17.33 16.16
C GLY A 398 -37.17 -15.98 16.29
N GLY A 399 -36.82 -15.04 15.42
CA GLY A 399 -37.43 -13.71 15.40
C GLY A 399 -38.90 -13.78 15.02
N ARG A 400 -39.75 -13.00 15.69
CA ARG A 400 -41.18 -12.93 15.34
C ARG A 400 -41.62 -11.49 15.12
N ILE A 401 -42.23 -11.24 13.97
CA ILE A 401 -42.77 -9.93 13.60
C ILE A 401 -44.27 -10.06 13.38
N ILE A 402 -45.03 -9.18 14.01
CA ILE A 402 -46.49 -9.14 13.93
C ILE A 402 -46.88 -7.77 13.39
N TRP A 403 -47.51 -7.73 12.21
CA TRP A 403 -48.08 -6.51 11.67
C TRP A 403 -49.60 -6.51 11.83
N SER A 404 -50.15 -5.34 12.11
CA SER A 404 -51.58 -5.07 12.12
C SER A 404 -51.85 -3.90 11.17
N VAL A 405 -52.72 -4.13 10.19
CA VAL A 405 -53.04 -3.15 9.14
C VAL A 405 -54.47 -2.65 9.31
N SER A 406 -54.68 -1.35 9.09
CA SER A 406 -55.99 -0.71 9.04
C SER A 406 -56.02 0.40 7.99
N TYR A 407 -57.16 0.57 7.32
CA TYR A 407 -57.34 1.53 6.22
C TYR A 407 -58.38 2.60 6.59
N VAL A 408 -58.24 3.76 5.97
CA VAL A 408 -59.21 4.84 5.95
C VAL A 408 -59.49 5.16 4.49
N HIS A 409 -60.73 4.93 4.06
CA HIS A 409 -61.19 5.21 2.71
C HIS A 409 -61.81 6.60 2.62
N ASP A 410 -61.67 7.23 1.45
CA ASP A 410 -62.26 8.53 1.14
C ASP A 410 -63.45 8.37 0.19
N GLY A 411 -64.65 8.66 0.70
CA GLY A 411 -65.93 8.58 -0.02
C GLY A 411 -67.15 8.56 0.92
N PRO A 412 -68.34 9.04 0.48
CA PRO A 412 -69.55 8.95 1.29
C PRO A 412 -69.90 7.49 1.48
N LYS A 413 -70.04 7.05 2.74
CA LYS A 413 -70.56 5.72 3.07
C LYS A 413 -71.88 5.53 2.33
N SER A 414 -71.91 4.73 1.26
CA SER A 414 -73.18 4.21 0.77
C SER A 414 -73.79 3.44 1.93
N LYS A 415 -74.93 3.93 2.41
CA LYS A 415 -75.77 3.22 3.37
C LYS A 415 -76.20 1.92 2.70
N ASP A 416 -75.43 0.86 2.90
CA ASP A 416 -75.94 -0.48 2.68
C ASP A 416 -76.84 -0.83 3.88
N LEU A 417 -78.11 -0.99 3.52
CA LEU A 417 -79.23 -1.41 4.35
C LEU A 417 -79.03 -2.85 4.82
N SER A 418 -78.16 -3.07 5.82
CA SER A 418 -78.09 -4.37 6.50
C SER A 418 -77.54 -4.33 7.93
N ALA A 419 -77.62 -3.19 8.62
CA ALA A 419 -77.14 -3.04 10.00
C ALA A 419 -78.22 -2.56 10.99
N GLU A 420 -79.48 -2.89 10.75
CA GLU A 420 -80.51 -2.91 11.81
C GLU A 420 -80.86 -4.36 12.11
N LEU A 421 -80.08 -5.01 12.99
CA LEU A 421 -80.46 -6.17 13.83
C LEU A 421 -79.24 -6.70 14.58
N ALA A 422 -78.58 -5.86 15.40
CA ALA A 422 -77.67 -6.33 16.44
C ALA A 422 -77.41 -5.25 17.49
N VAL A 423 -78.46 -4.70 18.09
CA VAL A 423 -78.33 -4.03 19.40
C VAL A 423 -78.75 -5.03 20.45
N SER A 424 -77.79 -5.75 21.01
CA SER A 424 -77.82 -6.07 22.44
C SER A 424 -76.46 -6.59 22.94
N THR A 425 -75.97 -5.89 23.95
CA THR A 425 -75.14 -6.37 25.06
C THR A 425 -73.61 -6.43 24.90
N SER A 426 -72.97 -5.62 25.74
CA SER A 426 -71.65 -5.74 26.38
C SER A 426 -70.42 -5.20 25.64
N THR A 427 -69.80 -4.23 26.32
CA THR A 427 -68.40 -3.79 26.28
C THR A 427 -67.44 -4.78 25.60
N ALA A 428 -67.23 -4.62 24.30
CA ALA A 428 -66.14 -5.21 23.54
C ALA A 428 -65.57 -4.15 22.59
N THR A 429 -64.25 -4.04 22.62
CA THR A 429 -63.38 -3.04 22.01
C THR A 429 -63.43 -3.01 20.47
N HIS A 430 -63.23 -1.83 19.88
CA HIS A 430 -62.94 -1.56 18.45
C HIS A 430 -61.75 -2.38 17.87
N GLU A 431 -61.90 -3.70 17.67
CA GLU A 431 -60.89 -4.58 17.04
C GLU A 431 -61.31 -5.12 15.66
N GLU A 432 -62.56 -4.96 15.21
CA GLU A 432 -63.14 -5.69 14.06
C GLU A 432 -62.61 -5.31 12.65
N GLY A 433 -61.74 -4.31 12.51
CA GLY A 433 -61.18 -3.87 11.21
C GLY A 433 -59.70 -4.16 10.97
N ARG A 434 -58.98 -4.78 11.92
CA ARG A 434 -57.51 -4.92 11.86
C ARG A 434 -57.06 -6.28 11.33
N LYS A 435 -56.47 -6.30 10.13
CA LYS A 435 -55.84 -7.51 9.56
C LYS A 435 -54.47 -7.76 10.22
N LYS A 436 -54.23 -8.97 10.71
CA LYS A 436 -52.99 -9.35 11.43
C LYS A 436 -52.15 -10.31 10.58
N ILE A 437 -50.87 -10.00 10.40
CA ILE A 437 -49.87 -10.82 9.68
C ILE A 437 -48.77 -11.22 10.66
N VAL A 438 -48.29 -12.46 10.59
CA VAL A 438 -47.20 -12.95 11.43
C VAL A 438 -46.09 -13.53 10.55
N ALA A 439 -44.87 -13.01 10.72
CA ALA A 439 -43.66 -13.58 10.15
C ALA A 439 -42.79 -14.22 11.23
N LYS A 440 -42.22 -15.37 10.89
CA LYS A 440 -41.14 -16.02 11.63
C LYS A 440 -39.84 -15.83 10.84
N ILE A 441 -38.78 -15.45 11.55
CA ILE A 441 -37.46 -15.17 11.00
C ILE A 441 -36.47 -16.14 11.64
N ASP A 442 -35.65 -16.79 10.81
CA ASP A 442 -34.58 -17.64 11.29
C ASP A 442 -33.40 -16.78 11.81
N ILE A 443 -33.01 -16.99 13.07
CA ILE A 443 -31.89 -16.28 13.71
C ILE A 443 -30.88 -17.32 14.18
N GLN A 444 -29.67 -17.24 13.63
CA GLN A 444 -28.56 -18.13 13.94
C GLN A 444 -27.57 -17.50 14.92
N LYS A 445 -26.68 -18.32 15.50
CA LYS A 445 -25.58 -17.84 16.35
C LYS A 445 -24.65 -16.95 15.54
N ASP A 446 -23.97 -16.00 16.20
CA ASP A 446 -22.93 -15.20 15.54
C ASP A 446 -21.91 -16.13 14.88
N ASP A 447 -21.63 -15.84 13.61
CA ASP A 447 -20.80 -16.66 12.73
C ASP A 447 -19.74 -15.80 12.05
N ILE A 448 -18.74 -16.40 11.44
CA ILE A 448 -17.66 -15.69 10.76
C ILE A 448 -18.17 -15.20 9.41
N GLN A 449 -18.02 -13.90 9.18
CA GLN A 449 -18.37 -13.26 7.93
C GLN A 449 -17.21 -13.25 6.94
N ALA A 450 -15.98 -13.00 7.42
CA ALA A 450 -14.78 -12.99 6.59
C ALA A 450 -13.51 -13.31 7.39
N VAL A 451 -12.52 -13.88 6.69
CA VAL A 451 -11.14 -14.06 7.14
C VAL A 451 -10.26 -13.12 6.29
N LEU A 452 -9.57 -12.18 6.94
CA LEU A 452 -8.84 -11.09 6.30
C LEU A 452 -7.35 -11.15 6.66
N PRO A 453 -6.48 -11.66 5.76
CA PRO A 453 -5.05 -11.47 5.89
C PRO A 453 -4.68 -10.00 5.64
N ILE A 454 -3.82 -9.43 6.49
CA ILE A 454 -3.35 -8.05 6.41
C ILE A 454 -1.83 -8.05 6.41
N ALA A 455 -1.24 -7.39 5.40
CA ALA A 455 0.18 -7.09 5.32
C ALA A 455 0.38 -5.58 5.13
N LYS A 456 1.53 -5.08 5.60
CA LYS A 456 1.93 -3.67 5.46
C LYS A 456 2.24 -3.32 3.99
N ASN A 457 2.90 -4.25 3.32
CA ASN A 457 3.29 -4.16 1.92
C ASN A 457 2.79 -5.42 1.20
N TRP A 458 2.15 -5.24 0.06
CA TRP A 458 1.66 -6.32 -0.81
C TRP A 458 2.63 -6.64 -1.95
N GLU A 459 3.79 -5.98 -1.98
CA GLU A 459 4.85 -6.20 -2.95
C GLU A 459 6.10 -6.74 -2.26
N LEU A 460 6.71 -7.78 -2.85
CA LEU A 460 7.89 -8.44 -2.33
C LEU A 460 8.98 -8.49 -3.42
N MET A 461 10.13 -7.90 -3.15
CA MET A 461 11.29 -7.92 -4.04
C MET A 461 12.16 -9.14 -3.73
N ASN A 462 12.31 -10.08 -4.67
CA ASN A 462 13.16 -11.25 -4.47
C ASN A 462 14.65 -10.93 -4.68
N THR A 463 15.22 -10.18 -3.74
CA THR A 463 16.68 -9.93 -3.66
C THR A 463 17.42 -11.10 -3.01
N ALA A 464 16.71 -12.10 -2.48
CA ALA A 464 17.32 -13.29 -1.89
C ALA A 464 18.10 -14.12 -2.92
N VAL A 465 17.64 -14.16 -4.17
CA VAL A 465 18.40 -14.81 -5.27
C VAL A 465 19.76 -14.14 -5.53
N LEU A 466 19.87 -12.84 -5.25
CA LEU A 466 21.09 -12.05 -5.45
C LEU A 466 22.00 -12.05 -4.22
N THR A 467 21.43 -12.12 -3.01
CA THR A 467 22.15 -11.91 -1.74
C THR A 467 22.31 -13.18 -0.90
N GLY A 468 21.47 -14.19 -1.13
CA GLY A 468 21.35 -15.39 -0.29
C GLY A 468 20.67 -15.13 1.05
N ARG A 469 20.07 -13.95 1.25
CA ARG A 469 19.36 -13.57 2.47
C ARG A 469 17.87 -13.53 2.22
N GLN A 470 17.11 -14.23 3.05
CA GLN A 470 15.65 -14.27 2.98
C GLN A 470 15.06 -12.86 3.15
N VAL A 471 14.06 -12.54 2.32
CA VAL A 471 13.25 -11.33 2.43
C VAL A 471 11.88 -11.76 2.94
N SER A 472 11.42 -11.16 4.04
CA SER A 472 10.15 -11.53 4.68
C SER A 472 9.32 -10.30 5.05
N GLN A 473 8.02 -10.39 4.84
CA GLN A 473 7.03 -9.40 5.25
C GLN A 473 6.11 -10.00 6.32
N ALA A 474 5.91 -9.27 7.42
CA ALA A 474 4.98 -9.67 8.46
C ALA A 474 3.53 -9.61 7.96
N MET A 475 2.74 -10.59 8.35
CA MET A 475 1.31 -10.72 8.02
C MET A 475 0.53 -11.06 9.30
N LYS A 476 -0.67 -10.51 9.42
CA LYS A 476 -1.65 -10.87 10.45
C LYS A 476 -2.93 -11.38 9.80
N VAL A 477 -3.69 -12.18 10.52
CA VAL A 477 -5.00 -12.69 10.07
C VAL A 477 -6.06 -12.28 11.07
N PHE A 478 -7.04 -11.54 10.60
CA PHE A 478 -8.20 -11.14 11.39
C PHE A 478 -9.46 -11.84 10.90
N ILE A 479 -10.39 -12.12 11.81
CA ILE A 479 -11.76 -12.47 11.45
C ILE A 479 -12.70 -11.31 11.76
N VAL A 480 -13.73 -11.17 10.94
CA VAL A 480 -14.88 -10.30 11.22
C VAL A 480 -16.12 -11.18 11.32
N SER A 481 -16.86 -11.08 12.43
CA SER A 481 -18.11 -11.83 12.62
C SER A 481 -19.30 -11.16 11.93
N GLN A 482 -20.41 -11.88 11.79
CA GLN A 482 -21.67 -11.36 11.27
C GLN A 482 -22.25 -10.25 12.17
N ALA A 483 -21.92 -10.25 13.46
CA ALA A 483 -22.22 -9.15 14.38
C ALA A 483 -21.26 -7.95 14.29
N GLY A 484 -20.24 -8.01 13.43
CA GLY A 484 -19.25 -6.93 13.25
C GLY A 484 -18.14 -6.91 14.31
N LYS A 485 -17.92 -8.01 15.03
CA LYS A 485 -16.80 -8.14 15.99
C LYS A 485 -15.52 -8.56 15.27
N VAL A 486 -14.38 -8.15 15.79
CA VAL A 486 -13.05 -8.46 15.23
C VAL A 486 -12.23 -9.28 16.22
N ALA A 487 -11.43 -10.23 15.74
CA ALA A 487 -10.43 -10.92 16.53
C ALA A 487 -9.19 -11.25 15.69
N ASP A 488 -8.00 -11.18 16.31
CA ASP A 488 -6.76 -11.72 15.75
C ASP A 488 -6.77 -13.25 15.90
N VAL A 489 -6.64 -13.95 14.79
CA VAL A 489 -6.58 -15.42 14.72
C VAL A 489 -5.32 -15.90 14.02
N THR A 490 -4.29 -15.06 13.90
CA THR A 490 -3.05 -15.35 13.17
C THR A 490 -2.44 -16.68 13.59
N LEU A 491 -2.24 -16.87 14.90
CA LEU A 491 -1.63 -18.09 15.46
C LEU A 491 -2.58 -19.29 15.51
N GLN A 492 -3.87 -19.07 15.24
CA GLN A 492 -4.91 -20.11 15.20
C GLN A 492 -5.25 -20.52 13.76
N SER A 493 -4.66 -19.84 12.78
CA SER A 493 -4.87 -20.08 11.36
C SER A 493 -3.73 -20.89 10.76
N SER A 494 -4.02 -21.58 9.66
CA SER A 494 -3.02 -22.27 8.85
C SER A 494 -2.92 -21.61 7.47
N CYS A 495 -1.70 -21.35 7.02
CA CYS A 495 -1.45 -20.70 5.73
C CYS A 495 -0.69 -21.59 4.78
N THR A 496 -1.08 -21.54 3.50
CA THR A 496 -0.42 -22.25 2.40
C THR A 496 -0.31 -21.34 1.19
N ALA A 497 0.86 -21.31 0.54
CA ALA A 497 0.99 -20.65 -0.75
C ALA A 497 0.42 -21.56 -1.85
N GLU A 498 -0.25 -20.97 -2.83
CA GLU A 498 -0.76 -21.74 -3.99
C GLU A 498 0.40 -22.21 -4.88
N ASP A 499 1.44 -21.38 -5.02
CA ASP A 499 2.66 -21.68 -5.77
C ASP A 499 3.91 -21.33 -4.94
N GLU A 500 4.47 -22.36 -4.28
CA GLU A 500 5.70 -22.26 -3.49
C GLU A 500 6.95 -21.96 -4.32
N SER A 501 6.87 -22.10 -5.65
CA SER A 501 7.97 -21.76 -6.56
C SER A 501 8.09 -20.25 -6.79
N VAL A 502 7.12 -19.46 -6.30
CA VAL A 502 7.06 -18.00 -6.40
C VAL A 502 7.02 -17.29 -5.04
N ILE A 503 6.25 -17.79 -4.07
CA ILE A 503 6.14 -17.20 -2.73
C ILE A 503 5.97 -18.28 -1.68
N LYS A 504 6.52 -18.05 -0.48
CA LYS A 504 6.33 -18.93 0.68
C LYS A 504 5.65 -18.19 1.82
N VAL A 505 5.06 -18.96 2.72
CA VAL A 505 4.38 -18.45 3.92
C VAL A 505 4.75 -19.29 5.13
N SER A 506 4.82 -18.66 6.29
CA SER A 506 4.96 -19.40 7.55
C SER A 506 3.69 -20.19 7.84
N SER A 507 3.83 -21.40 8.38
CA SER A 507 2.68 -22.24 8.74
C SER A 507 1.77 -21.58 9.78
N SER A 508 2.30 -20.65 10.58
CA SER A 508 1.60 -19.84 11.57
C SER A 508 1.04 -18.52 11.04
N CYS A 509 1.03 -18.32 9.71
CA CYS A 509 0.49 -17.12 9.04
C CYS A 509 1.13 -15.77 9.44
N SER A 510 2.25 -15.79 10.18
CA SER A 510 2.90 -14.60 10.74
C SER A 510 3.77 -13.85 9.74
N SER A 511 4.21 -14.51 8.66
CA SER A 511 5.03 -13.90 7.63
C SER A 511 4.90 -14.60 6.29
N VAL A 512 5.04 -13.82 5.23
CA VAL A 512 5.28 -14.29 3.86
C VAL A 512 6.71 -13.95 3.48
N TYR A 513 7.36 -14.80 2.68
CA TYR A 513 8.78 -14.64 2.39
C TYR A 513 9.21 -15.28 1.08
N VAL A 514 10.40 -14.86 0.64
CA VAL A 514 11.18 -15.46 -0.44
C VAL A 514 12.60 -15.70 0.07
N ASP A 515 13.14 -16.88 -0.21
CA ASP A 515 14.46 -17.31 0.28
C ASP A 515 15.51 -17.46 -0.85
N GLY A 516 15.09 -17.21 -2.08
CA GLY A 516 15.93 -17.23 -3.28
C GLY A 516 15.93 -18.57 -4.01
N SER A 517 15.21 -19.59 -3.50
CA SER A 517 14.96 -20.84 -4.24
C SER A 517 13.80 -20.74 -5.23
N GLU A 518 13.07 -19.62 -5.24
CA GLU A 518 11.99 -19.35 -6.17
C GLU A 518 12.51 -19.28 -7.62
N VAL A 519 11.70 -19.77 -8.57
CA VAL A 519 12.06 -19.86 -9.99
C VAL A 519 11.53 -18.69 -10.82
N GLY A 520 10.58 -17.94 -10.28
CA GLY A 520 9.89 -16.85 -10.98
C GLY A 520 9.24 -15.86 -10.03
N GLY A 521 8.69 -14.79 -10.61
CA GLY A 521 7.88 -13.80 -9.91
C GLY A 521 6.44 -13.83 -10.43
N SER A 522 5.48 -13.38 -9.63
CA SER A 522 4.07 -13.31 -10.01
C SER A 522 3.45 -11.97 -9.67
N SER A 523 2.59 -11.44 -10.54
CA SER A 523 1.81 -10.23 -10.23
C SER A 523 0.61 -10.51 -9.33
N ASN A 524 0.27 -11.78 -9.13
CA ASN A 524 -0.90 -12.21 -8.37
C ASN A 524 -0.60 -13.52 -7.64
N ALA A 525 0.44 -13.53 -6.80
CA ALA A 525 0.81 -14.67 -5.98
C ALA A 525 -0.18 -14.85 -4.83
N SER A 526 -0.87 -15.99 -4.79
CA SER A 526 -1.92 -16.29 -3.83
C SER A 526 -1.40 -17.00 -2.59
N VAL A 527 -1.77 -16.49 -1.41
CA VAL A 527 -1.63 -17.16 -0.12
C VAL A 527 -3.02 -17.43 0.45
N VAL A 528 -3.32 -18.71 0.65
CA VAL A 528 -4.60 -19.17 1.19
C VAL A 528 -4.47 -19.31 2.71
N VAL A 529 -5.37 -18.67 3.43
CA VAL A 529 -5.47 -18.73 4.89
C VAL A 529 -6.68 -19.57 5.26
N LYS A 530 -6.52 -20.54 6.15
CA LYS A 530 -7.60 -21.39 6.66
C LYS A 530 -7.76 -21.21 8.16
N TYR A 531 -8.96 -20.87 8.58
CA TYR A 531 -9.38 -20.82 9.97
C TYR A 531 -10.64 -21.69 10.13
N GLY A 532 -10.48 -22.90 10.67
CA GLY A 532 -11.54 -23.91 10.67
C GLY A 532 -12.01 -24.25 9.25
N THR A 533 -13.29 -24.00 8.96
CA THR A 533 -13.89 -24.18 7.63
C THR A 533 -13.86 -22.92 6.77
N TYR A 534 -13.43 -21.79 7.31
CA TYR A 534 -13.40 -20.50 6.62
C TYR A 534 -12.06 -20.27 5.96
N THR A 535 -12.08 -19.64 4.79
CA THR A 535 -10.89 -19.36 4.00
C THR A 535 -10.76 -17.87 3.70
N GLY A 536 -9.57 -17.33 3.89
CA GLY A 536 -9.15 -16.01 3.42
C GLY A 536 -8.13 -16.14 2.29
N LEU A 537 -8.02 -15.11 1.46
CA LEU A 537 -7.06 -15.06 0.36
C LEU A 537 -6.25 -13.77 0.45
N ALA A 538 -4.93 -13.89 0.40
CA ALA A 538 -3.98 -12.79 0.33
C ALA A 538 -3.31 -12.82 -1.05
N ARG A 539 -3.19 -11.67 -1.72
CA ARG A 539 -2.59 -11.57 -3.06
C ARG A 539 -1.38 -10.64 -3.02
N PHE A 540 -0.22 -11.18 -3.37
CA PHE A 540 1.06 -10.46 -3.38
C PHE A 540 1.59 -10.32 -4.80
N THR A 541 2.28 -9.21 -5.07
CA THR A 541 3.16 -9.10 -6.23
C THR A 541 4.58 -9.46 -5.81
N VAL A 542 5.16 -10.50 -6.44
CA VAL A 542 6.54 -10.92 -6.24
C VAL A 542 7.36 -10.54 -7.47
N TRP A 543 8.33 -9.67 -7.27
CA TRP A 543 9.24 -9.20 -8.29
C TRP A 543 10.50 -10.06 -8.35
N MET A 544 10.77 -10.67 -9.49
CA MET A 544 11.92 -11.54 -9.74
C MET A 544 12.97 -10.86 -10.62
N PRO A 545 14.27 -10.93 -10.28
CA PRO A 545 15.32 -10.46 -11.17
C PRO A 545 15.43 -11.32 -12.44
N GLU A 546 15.55 -10.66 -13.58
CA GLU A 546 15.82 -11.26 -14.88
C GLU A 546 17.30 -11.69 -14.96
N PHE A 547 17.54 -12.95 -15.36
CA PHE A 547 18.88 -13.50 -15.58
C PHE A 547 19.16 -13.73 -17.07
N PRO A 548 20.42 -13.55 -17.53
CA PRO A 548 21.59 -13.15 -16.75
C PRO A 548 21.61 -11.64 -16.41
N LEU A 549 22.27 -11.29 -15.31
CA LEU A 549 22.50 -9.91 -14.89
C LEU A 549 23.39 -9.16 -15.89
N GLU A 550 23.13 -7.87 -16.06
CA GLU A 550 23.92 -7.01 -16.92
C GLU A 550 25.15 -6.47 -16.17
N VAL A 551 26.33 -7.02 -16.48
CA VAL A 551 27.62 -6.55 -15.94
C VAL A 551 28.18 -5.46 -16.87
N SER A 552 28.22 -4.23 -16.37
CA SER A 552 28.75 -3.06 -17.05
C SER A 552 30.17 -2.75 -16.54
N VAL A 553 31.12 -2.68 -17.46
CA VAL A 553 32.49 -2.22 -17.18
C VAL A 553 32.73 -0.99 -18.04
N ALA A 554 33.04 0.15 -17.42
CA ALA A 554 33.12 1.42 -18.15
C ALA A 554 34.17 1.42 -19.26
N ASP A 555 35.27 0.70 -19.04
CA ASP A 555 36.31 0.41 -20.02
C ASP A 555 36.70 -1.07 -19.94
N PHE A 556 36.39 -1.80 -21.00
CA PHE A 556 36.64 -3.23 -21.13
C PHE A 556 37.97 -3.54 -21.84
N ARG A 557 38.78 -2.53 -22.20
CA ARG A 557 40.07 -2.68 -22.88
C ARG A 557 41.19 -1.95 -22.12
N LEU A 558 41.68 -2.59 -21.06
CA LEU A 558 42.72 -2.01 -20.20
C LEU A 558 44.10 -2.10 -20.85
N SER A 559 44.82 -0.99 -20.88
CA SER A 559 46.16 -0.85 -21.46
C SER A 559 47.24 -0.75 -20.39
N GLN A 560 48.49 -1.06 -20.76
CA GLN A 560 49.65 -0.90 -19.89
C GLN A 560 50.02 0.58 -19.77
N ILE A 561 50.32 1.06 -18.56
CA ILE A 561 50.79 2.44 -18.39
C ILE A 561 52.31 2.50 -18.63
N LYS A 562 52.72 3.28 -19.63
CA LYS A 562 54.12 3.40 -20.06
C LYS A 562 54.97 3.96 -18.91
N GLY A 563 56.04 3.25 -18.57
CA GLY A 563 57.03 3.69 -17.59
C GLY A 563 56.61 3.52 -16.12
N TRP A 564 55.37 3.11 -15.83
CA TRP A 564 54.91 2.93 -14.45
C TRP A 564 55.08 1.49 -14.00
N LYS A 565 55.96 1.29 -13.03
CA LYS A 565 56.15 0.00 -12.35
C LYS A 565 55.77 0.11 -10.88
N ILE A 566 55.13 -0.93 -10.35
CA ILE A 566 54.75 -1.06 -8.95
C ILE A 566 55.45 -2.28 -8.33
N PRO A 567 55.88 -2.21 -7.06
CA PRO A 567 56.36 -3.38 -6.33
C PRO A 567 55.30 -4.50 -6.29
N GLU A 568 55.72 -5.75 -6.27
CA GLU A 568 54.83 -6.89 -6.10
C GLU A 568 54.45 -7.09 -4.62
N ASP A 569 53.15 -7.20 -4.32
CA ASP A 569 52.62 -7.46 -2.97
C ASP A 569 53.08 -8.85 -2.50
N GLN A 570 53.91 -8.92 -1.45
CA GLN A 570 54.42 -10.20 -0.91
C GLN A 570 53.33 -11.11 -0.31
N SER A 571 52.11 -10.61 -0.10
CA SER A 571 50.95 -11.37 0.39
C SER A 571 50.46 -12.46 -0.57
N SER A 572 50.79 -12.36 -1.86
CA SER A 572 50.44 -13.38 -2.88
C SER A 572 51.38 -14.60 -2.90
N MET A 573 52.47 -14.59 -2.14
CA MET A 573 53.54 -15.61 -2.20
C MET A 573 53.54 -16.59 -1.01
N ASN A 574 52.57 -16.53 -0.09
CA ASN A 574 52.54 -17.43 1.08
C ASN A 574 51.99 -18.86 0.79
N GLY A 575 51.79 -19.22 -0.48
CA GLY A 575 51.23 -20.53 -0.86
C GLY A 575 52.19 -21.53 -1.51
N LYS A 576 53.48 -21.21 -1.73
CA LYS A 576 54.40 -22.14 -2.39
C LYS A 576 55.70 -22.33 -1.61
N GLY A 577 55.83 -23.56 -1.12
CA GLY A 577 56.89 -24.15 -0.32
C GLY A 577 58.28 -23.52 -0.40
N LYS A 578 58.83 -23.26 0.81
CA LYS A 578 60.26 -23.18 1.06
C LYS A 578 60.94 -24.50 0.63
N LEU A 579 61.28 -24.64 -0.64
CA LEU A 579 62.13 -25.71 -1.13
C LEU A 579 63.59 -25.42 -0.75
N ARG A 580 63.97 -25.99 0.41
CA ARG A 580 65.28 -26.62 0.70
C ARG A 580 66.50 -25.95 0.05
N LYS A 581 67.08 -24.96 0.75
CA LYS A 581 68.51 -24.63 0.57
C LYS A 581 69.31 -25.74 1.27
N LYS A 582 69.89 -26.67 0.48
CA LYS A 582 70.82 -27.69 0.98
C LYS A 582 71.97 -27.01 1.72
N ARG A 583 72.16 -27.38 3.00
CA ARG A 583 73.42 -27.15 3.71
C ARG A 583 74.48 -28.02 3.03
N ALA A 584 75.51 -27.40 2.48
CA ALA A 584 76.79 -28.04 2.23
C ALA A 584 77.79 -27.42 3.22
N TYR A 585 78.22 -28.22 4.19
CA TYR A 585 79.41 -27.98 4.98
C TYR A 585 80.62 -28.27 4.09
N GLY A 586 81.65 -27.41 4.18
CA GLY A 586 83.02 -27.80 3.84
C GLY A 586 83.79 -26.79 2.98
N GLY A 587 84.86 -26.26 3.56
CA GLY A 587 86.09 -25.99 2.80
C GLY A 587 86.47 -24.51 2.59
N GLY A 588 87.13 -23.94 3.60
CA GLY A 588 88.37 -23.15 3.55
C GLY A 588 88.68 -22.25 2.33
N GLY A 589 88.96 -20.98 2.63
CA GLY A 589 89.68 -20.08 1.74
C GLY A 589 89.71 -18.67 2.28
N TRP A 590 90.80 -18.30 2.95
CA TRP A 590 91.16 -16.92 3.29
C TRP A 590 91.06 -16.02 2.05
N ASP A 591 90.43 -14.85 2.19
CA ASP A 591 91.17 -13.60 1.97
C ASP A 591 90.46 -12.37 2.52
N ASN A 592 91.32 -11.44 2.89
CA ASN A 592 91.17 -10.34 3.82
C ASN A 592 90.77 -9.04 3.09
N HIS A 593 89.83 -8.26 3.62
CA HIS A 593 89.87 -6.79 3.76
C HIS A 593 88.49 -6.15 3.95
N GLY A 594 88.40 -5.23 4.91
CA GLY A 594 87.44 -4.12 4.87
C GLY A 594 86.29 -4.23 5.88
N SER A 595 86.53 -3.74 7.08
CA SER A 595 85.48 -3.29 8.01
C SER A 595 84.58 -2.27 7.34
N ASP A 596 83.28 -2.53 7.29
CA ASP A 596 82.25 -1.51 7.46
C ASP A 596 80.93 -2.16 7.90
N TYR A 597 80.68 -2.06 9.20
CA TYR A 597 79.37 -2.30 9.81
C TYR A 597 78.45 -1.12 9.50
N VAL A 598 77.87 -1.07 8.30
CA VAL A 598 76.70 -0.21 8.01
C VAL A 598 75.80 -0.88 6.97
N ASN A 599 74.53 -1.08 7.35
CA ASN A 599 73.38 -1.47 6.50
C ASN A 599 73.31 -2.93 6.00
N GLY A 600 72.91 -3.82 6.90
CA GLY A 600 72.23 -5.08 6.56
C GLY A 600 70.82 -4.84 6.00
N VAL A 601 70.71 -4.15 4.86
CA VAL A 601 69.55 -4.27 3.97
C VAL A 601 69.89 -5.42 3.03
N SER A 602 69.32 -6.59 3.29
CA SER A 602 69.22 -7.64 2.30
C SER A 602 68.68 -7.02 1.01
N SER A 603 69.46 -7.09 -0.07
CA SER A 603 69.01 -6.70 -1.41
C SER A 603 68.01 -7.74 -1.93
N ASP A 604 66.90 -7.91 -1.24
CA ASP A 604 65.73 -8.57 -1.80
C ASP A 604 65.27 -7.64 -2.92
N ARG A 605 65.71 -7.90 -4.16
CA ARG A 605 65.34 -7.11 -5.34
C ARG A 605 63.83 -7.04 -5.35
N SER A 606 63.26 -5.88 -5.01
CA SER A 606 61.83 -5.66 -5.14
C SER A 606 61.45 -5.89 -6.59
N ILE A 607 60.76 -7.01 -6.85
CA ILE A 607 60.34 -7.38 -8.19
C ILE A 607 59.23 -6.38 -8.56
N CYS A 608 59.58 -5.42 -9.42
CA CYS A 608 58.65 -4.41 -9.90
C CYS A 608 57.94 -4.89 -11.16
N ARG A 609 56.61 -4.87 -11.15
CA ARG A 609 55.75 -5.24 -12.30
C ARG A 609 55.14 -4.00 -12.96
N ALA A 610 54.77 -4.12 -14.22
CA ALA A 610 54.07 -3.03 -14.92
C ALA A 610 52.69 -2.73 -14.31
N ARG A 611 52.31 -1.45 -14.24
CA ARG A 611 50.96 -1.00 -13.88
C ARG A 611 50.09 -0.96 -15.13
N TYR A 612 48.84 -1.39 -15.00
CA TYR A 612 47.80 -1.28 -16.04
C TYR A 612 46.68 -0.37 -15.57
N GLN A 613 45.86 0.07 -16.51
CA GLN A 613 44.63 0.83 -16.23
C GLN A 613 43.65 0.05 -15.35
N GLN A 614 42.68 0.79 -14.80
CA GLN A 614 41.61 0.25 -13.99
C GLN A 614 40.27 0.81 -14.45
N SER A 615 39.20 0.06 -14.24
CA SER A 615 37.86 0.44 -14.67
C SER A 615 36.82 0.08 -13.61
N PRO A 616 35.82 0.94 -13.35
CA PRO A 616 34.72 0.61 -12.46
C PRO A 616 33.81 -0.45 -13.06
N VAL A 617 33.26 -1.29 -12.18
CA VAL A 617 32.30 -2.34 -12.48
C VAL A 617 30.97 -2.01 -11.80
N GLU A 618 29.90 -2.10 -12.57
CA GLU A 618 28.53 -1.98 -12.09
C GLU A 618 27.70 -3.16 -12.57
N VAL A 619 26.74 -3.59 -11.76
CA VAL A 619 25.82 -4.68 -12.10
C VAL A 619 24.40 -4.16 -12.07
N TYR A 620 23.65 -4.48 -13.11
CA TYR A 620 22.27 -4.07 -13.28
C TYR A 620 21.36 -5.30 -13.42
N ALA A 621 20.17 -5.21 -12.82
CA ALA A 621 19.10 -6.19 -12.94
C ALA A 621 17.83 -5.52 -13.45
N ARG A 622 16.95 -6.29 -14.07
CA ARG A 622 15.56 -5.87 -14.33
C ARG A 622 14.68 -6.77 -13.49
N PHE A 623 13.68 -6.19 -12.83
CA PHE A 623 12.73 -6.97 -12.04
C PHE A 623 11.41 -7.07 -12.79
N LEU A 624 10.88 -8.28 -12.87
CA LEU A 624 9.64 -8.60 -13.55
C LEU A 624 8.73 -9.45 -12.68
N ALA A 625 7.44 -9.39 -12.96
CA ALA A 625 6.42 -10.24 -12.39
C ALA A 625 5.54 -10.78 -13.53
N VAL A 626 5.12 -12.03 -13.44
CA VAL A 626 4.32 -12.69 -14.48
C VAL A 626 2.92 -12.93 -13.97
N ASP A 627 1.92 -12.50 -14.73
CA ASP A 627 0.54 -12.89 -14.44
C ASP A 627 0.34 -14.35 -14.85
N GLN A 628 0.03 -15.23 -13.89
CA GLN A 628 -0.13 -16.65 -14.17
C GLN A 628 -1.36 -16.95 -15.04
N ASP A 629 -2.40 -16.11 -14.95
CA ASP A 629 -3.64 -16.32 -15.72
C ASP A 629 -3.48 -15.93 -17.19
N SER A 630 -2.77 -14.83 -17.46
CA SER A 630 -2.63 -14.27 -18.82
C SER A 630 -1.27 -14.49 -19.47
N GLY A 631 -0.25 -14.91 -18.69
CA GLY A 631 1.14 -14.96 -19.11
C GLY A 631 1.78 -13.58 -19.34
N ARG A 632 1.07 -12.48 -18.99
CA ARG A 632 1.54 -11.12 -19.21
C ARG A 632 2.68 -10.79 -18.24
N VAL A 633 3.78 -10.29 -18.79
CA VAL A 633 4.93 -9.83 -18.00
C VAL A 633 4.80 -8.34 -17.69
N SER A 634 4.88 -7.98 -16.41
CA SER A 634 5.05 -6.61 -15.93
C SER A 634 6.50 -6.39 -15.49
N TYR A 635 7.00 -5.18 -15.65
CA TYR A 635 8.33 -4.76 -15.17
C TYR A 635 8.14 -3.72 -14.08
N LEU A 636 8.98 -3.75 -13.04
CA LEU A 636 8.87 -2.84 -11.89
C LEU A 636 8.87 -1.37 -12.33
N ILE A 637 9.77 -1.00 -13.25
CA ILE A 637 9.87 0.36 -13.82
C ILE A 637 9.58 0.33 -15.32
N SER A 638 10.40 -0.40 -16.08
CA SER A 638 10.29 -0.52 -17.53
C SER A 638 11.21 -1.62 -18.02
N ARG A 639 10.88 -2.23 -19.16
CA ARG A 639 11.73 -3.21 -19.85
C ARG A 639 13.11 -2.67 -20.23
N ARG A 640 13.26 -1.36 -20.42
CA ARG A 640 14.53 -0.74 -20.84
C ARG A 640 15.40 -0.26 -19.67
N THR A 641 14.81 -0.11 -18.50
CA THR A 641 15.46 0.50 -17.35
C THR A 641 16.08 -0.58 -16.48
N GLY A 642 17.41 -0.56 -16.35
CA GLY A 642 18.14 -1.43 -15.41
C GLY A 642 18.22 -0.79 -14.03
N LEU A 643 18.07 -1.60 -12.99
CA LEU A 643 18.24 -1.23 -11.59
C LEU A 643 19.64 -1.64 -11.13
N ARG A 644 20.41 -0.71 -10.57
CA ARG A 644 21.77 -0.95 -10.09
C ARG A 644 21.70 -1.81 -8.83
N VAL A 645 22.20 -3.04 -8.94
CA VAL A 645 22.26 -4.03 -7.85
C VAL A 645 23.69 -4.30 -7.39
N THR A 646 24.65 -3.48 -7.84
CA THR A 646 26.08 -3.64 -7.53
C THR A 646 26.35 -3.85 -6.05
N ASP A 647 25.70 -3.07 -5.18
CA ASP A 647 25.91 -3.12 -3.73
C ASP A 647 25.39 -4.43 -3.11
N LEU A 648 24.35 -5.04 -3.70
CA LEU A 648 23.81 -6.33 -3.28
C LEU A 648 24.72 -7.51 -3.67
N VAL A 649 25.34 -7.44 -4.85
CA VAL A 649 26.13 -8.55 -5.41
C VAL A 649 27.64 -8.38 -5.26
N GLN A 650 28.10 -7.27 -4.67
CA GLN A 650 29.52 -6.96 -4.52
C GLN A 650 30.35 -8.09 -3.89
N PRO A 651 29.89 -8.79 -2.84
CA PRO A 651 30.65 -9.92 -2.26
C PRO A 651 30.79 -11.12 -3.20
N LEU A 652 29.95 -11.20 -4.24
CA LEU A 652 29.85 -12.32 -5.17
C LEU A 652 30.47 -12.00 -6.54
N LEU A 653 31.01 -10.79 -6.71
CA LEU A 653 31.77 -10.39 -7.88
C LEU A 653 33.17 -11.01 -7.85
N ARG A 654 33.57 -11.62 -8.96
CA ARG A 654 34.92 -12.18 -9.13
C ARG A 654 35.47 -11.98 -10.54
N VAL A 655 36.77 -12.15 -10.68
CA VAL A 655 37.44 -12.27 -11.99
C VAL A 655 37.73 -13.73 -12.25
N ALA A 656 37.43 -14.22 -13.46
CA ALA A 656 37.66 -15.61 -13.83
C ALA A 656 39.16 -16.00 -13.77
N ASP A 657 40.05 -15.14 -14.30
CA ASP A 657 41.50 -15.31 -14.19
C ASP A 657 42.16 -14.14 -13.44
N PRO A 658 42.53 -14.31 -12.15
CA PRO A 658 43.19 -13.29 -11.34
C PRO A 658 44.64 -12.98 -11.76
N LYS A 659 45.21 -13.73 -12.71
CA LYS A 659 46.52 -13.43 -13.30
C LYS A 659 46.43 -12.30 -14.30
N ILE A 660 45.31 -12.18 -15.01
CA ILE A 660 45.08 -11.19 -16.08
C ILE A 660 44.56 -9.89 -15.49
N ALA A 661 43.54 -9.95 -14.61
CA ALA A 661 43.00 -8.78 -13.92
C ALA A 661 42.60 -9.13 -12.49
N THR A 662 42.53 -8.14 -11.61
CA THR A 662 42.11 -8.32 -10.21
C THR A 662 41.01 -7.33 -9.88
N LEU A 663 39.98 -7.76 -9.16
CA LEU A 663 38.91 -6.89 -8.69
C LEU A 663 39.18 -6.47 -7.24
N ARG A 664 39.13 -5.17 -6.96
CA ARG A 664 39.19 -4.60 -5.60
C ARG A 664 37.93 -3.75 -5.38
N GLY A 665 37.02 -4.22 -4.53
CA GLY A 665 35.69 -3.62 -4.37
C GLY A 665 34.96 -3.60 -5.71
N ARG A 666 34.62 -2.41 -6.20
CA ARG A 666 33.97 -2.18 -7.51
C ARG A 666 34.96 -1.79 -8.62
N THR A 667 36.27 -1.85 -8.38
CA THR A 667 37.29 -1.44 -9.37
C THR A 667 38.04 -2.66 -9.91
N LEU A 668 37.92 -2.90 -11.21
CA LEU A 668 38.70 -3.89 -11.93
C LEU A 668 40.05 -3.29 -12.32
N GLN A 669 41.14 -4.00 -12.03
CA GLN A 669 42.50 -3.55 -12.32
C GLN A 669 43.22 -4.55 -13.21
N GLY A 670 43.82 -4.11 -14.31
CA GLY A 670 44.68 -4.95 -15.14
C GLY A 670 45.94 -5.41 -14.37
N ARG A 671 46.40 -6.63 -14.66
CA ARG A 671 47.59 -7.24 -14.07
C ARG A 671 48.55 -7.80 -15.10
N ALA A 672 48.05 -8.51 -16.11
CA ALA A 672 48.84 -9.07 -17.18
C ALA A 672 48.02 -9.10 -18.48
N MET A 673 48.70 -9.09 -19.62
CA MET A 673 48.05 -9.18 -20.92
C MET A 673 47.23 -10.47 -21.05
N GLY A 674 46.04 -10.38 -21.63
CA GLY A 674 45.13 -11.51 -21.80
C GLY A 674 43.66 -11.12 -21.87
N ARG A 675 42.78 -12.12 -21.90
CA ARG A 675 41.32 -11.96 -21.80
C ARG A 675 40.80 -12.71 -20.57
N THR A 676 39.89 -12.09 -19.84
CA THR A 676 39.24 -12.69 -18.67
C THR A 676 37.84 -12.11 -18.53
N ASP A 677 36.97 -12.82 -17.82
CA ASP A 677 35.64 -12.32 -17.51
C ASP A 677 35.57 -11.75 -16.10
N VAL A 678 34.79 -10.69 -15.93
CA VAL A 678 34.21 -10.32 -14.64
C VAL A 678 32.88 -11.04 -14.52
N GLN A 679 32.72 -11.83 -13.46
CA GLN A 679 31.57 -12.70 -13.24
C GLN A 679 30.89 -12.36 -11.92
N VAL A 680 29.56 -12.46 -11.91
CA VAL A 680 28.73 -12.47 -10.70
C VAL A 680 28.30 -13.90 -10.44
N LEU A 681 28.46 -14.39 -9.21
CA LEU A 681 27.99 -15.71 -8.82
C LEU A 681 26.67 -15.66 -8.06
N SER A 682 25.86 -16.69 -8.24
CA SER A 682 24.72 -16.95 -7.36
C SER A 682 25.25 -17.37 -5.99
N PRO A 683 24.77 -16.76 -4.89
CA PRO A 683 25.12 -17.20 -3.54
C PRO A 683 24.51 -18.57 -3.19
N ILE A 684 23.47 -18.98 -3.93
CA ILE A 684 22.70 -20.20 -3.66
C ILE A 684 23.27 -21.38 -4.46
N THR A 685 23.47 -21.20 -5.77
CA THR A 685 23.89 -22.29 -6.66
C THR A 685 25.39 -22.28 -6.98
N GLY A 686 26.10 -21.19 -6.69
CA GLY A 686 27.51 -20.99 -7.08
C GLY A 686 27.74 -20.81 -8.59
N ARG A 687 26.67 -20.80 -9.40
CA ARG A 687 26.72 -20.63 -10.86
C ARG A 687 26.92 -19.16 -11.24
N VAL A 688 27.44 -18.94 -12.45
CA VAL A 688 27.58 -17.59 -13.01
C VAL A 688 26.21 -17.06 -13.42
N ILE A 689 25.78 -15.97 -12.79
CA ILE A 689 24.49 -15.31 -13.04
C ILE A 689 24.62 -14.02 -13.84
N GLY A 690 25.83 -13.59 -14.14
CA GLY A 690 26.13 -12.46 -15.03
C GLY A 690 27.62 -12.43 -15.34
N ALA A 691 28.01 -12.03 -16.56
CA ALA A 691 29.41 -11.97 -16.94
C ALA A 691 29.69 -10.88 -17.99
N ARG A 692 30.91 -10.33 -17.98
CA ARG A 692 31.43 -9.43 -19.00
C ARG A 692 32.89 -9.74 -19.31
N GLU A 693 33.20 -9.99 -20.58
CA GLU A 693 34.59 -10.15 -21.05
C GLU A 693 35.34 -8.82 -20.95
N VAL A 694 36.57 -8.89 -20.43
CA VAL A 694 37.52 -7.78 -20.35
C VAL A 694 38.85 -8.21 -20.96
N ARG A 695 39.45 -7.31 -21.73
CA ARG A 695 40.74 -7.51 -22.38
C ARG A 695 41.78 -6.60 -21.77
N VAL A 696 42.92 -7.18 -21.39
CA VAL A 696 44.13 -6.44 -21.02
C VAL A 696 45.12 -6.51 -22.18
N GLY A 697 45.35 -5.37 -22.82
CA GLY A 697 46.20 -5.23 -24.00
C GLY A 697 47.67 -5.04 -23.67
N SER A 698 48.51 -5.22 -24.69
CA SER A 698 49.93 -4.83 -24.68
C SER A 698 50.15 -3.37 -25.06
N ASP A 699 49.09 -2.70 -25.52
CA ASP A 699 49.10 -1.30 -25.90
C ASP A 699 49.53 -0.44 -24.70
N LYS A 700 50.38 0.55 -24.95
CA LYS A 700 50.95 1.39 -23.90
C LYS A 700 50.33 2.78 -23.97
N VAL A 701 49.78 3.22 -22.84
CA VAL A 701 49.26 4.57 -22.67
C VAL A 701 50.24 5.41 -21.85
N THR A 702 50.42 6.67 -22.22
CA THR A 702 51.23 7.61 -21.43
C THR A 702 50.32 8.48 -20.58
N ILE A 703 50.79 8.88 -19.40
CA ILE A 703 50.13 9.93 -18.60
C ILE A 703 50.33 11.25 -19.34
N THR A 704 49.24 11.91 -19.72
CA THR A 704 49.27 13.19 -20.45
C THR A 704 49.04 14.38 -19.52
N ARG A 705 48.17 14.22 -18.51
CA ARG A 705 47.82 15.31 -17.58
C ARG A 705 47.52 14.77 -16.19
N LEU A 706 47.90 15.56 -15.18
CA LEU A 706 47.44 15.43 -13.80
C LEU A 706 46.37 16.51 -13.56
N GLN A 707 45.13 16.13 -13.29
CA GLN A 707 44.07 17.06 -12.93
C GLN A 707 43.92 17.08 -11.41
N VAL A 708 44.13 18.24 -10.80
CA VAL A 708 43.99 18.41 -9.35
C VAL A 708 42.85 19.38 -9.08
N LYS A 709 41.88 18.97 -8.26
CA LYS A 709 40.71 19.77 -7.88
C LYS A 709 40.62 19.81 -6.36
N VAL A 710 40.36 20.99 -5.80
CA VAL A 710 40.07 21.12 -4.36
C VAL A 710 38.60 20.77 -4.13
N VAL A 711 38.33 20.04 -3.06
CA VAL A 711 36.99 19.75 -2.53
C VAL A 711 36.93 20.16 -1.07
N SER A 712 36.06 21.09 -0.74
CA SER A 712 35.92 21.69 0.59
C SER A 712 34.55 21.47 1.24
N GLY A 713 33.58 20.94 0.49
CA GLY A 713 32.25 20.63 0.97
C GLY A 713 31.45 19.80 -0.04
N LEU A 714 30.51 19.00 0.47
CA LEU A 714 29.64 18.12 -0.30
C LEU A 714 28.18 18.39 0.10
N GLN A 715 27.31 18.59 -0.88
CA GLN A 715 25.88 18.80 -0.67
C GLN A 715 25.09 17.78 -1.50
N LEU A 716 23.97 17.30 -0.94
CA LEU A 716 23.04 16.39 -1.58
C LEU A 716 21.65 17.01 -1.52
N SER A 717 20.98 17.05 -2.67
CA SER A 717 19.59 17.49 -2.80
C SER A 717 18.77 16.46 -3.57
N ILE A 718 17.68 16.00 -2.96
CA ILE A 718 16.73 15.05 -3.54
C ILE A 718 15.46 15.79 -3.95
N THR A 719 14.99 15.48 -5.17
CA THR A 719 13.73 15.99 -5.73
C THR A 719 12.90 14.85 -6.31
N ASN A 720 11.57 15.01 -6.38
CA ASN A 720 10.67 14.00 -6.94
C ASN A 720 10.76 13.94 -8.47
N ASP A 721 10.73 12.74 -9.06
CA ASP A 721 10.68 12.51 -10.50
C ASP A 721 9.29 12.02 -10.92
N ALA A 722 8.46 12.93 -11.45
CA ALA A 722 7.10 12.60 -11.88
C ALA A 722 7.04 11.61 -13.07
N SER A 723 8.16 11.32 -13.74
CA SER A 723 8.20 10.40 -14.88
C SER A 723 8.26 8.92 -14.46
N ILE A 724 8.57 8.64 -13.20
CA ILE A 724 8.80 7.28 -12.69
C ILE A 724 7.99 7.11 -11.41
N GLU A 725 7.28 6.01 -11.30
CA GLU A 725 6.58 5.68 -10.06
C GLU A 725 7.59 5.50 -8.92
N ASN A 726 7.40 6.24 -7.83
CA ASN A 726 8.36 6.33 -6.72
C ASN A 726 9.77 6.73 -7.16
N GLY A 727 9.86 7.53 -8.23
CA GLY A 727 11.11 8.01 -8.78
C GLY A 727 11.58 9.30 -8.09
N TYR A 728 12.89 9.42 -7.94
CA TYR A 728 13.53 10.59 -7.37
C TYR A 728 14.86 10.88 -8.09
N ILE A 729 15.31 12.13 -7.99
CA ILE A 729 16.58 12.61 -8.52
C ILE A 729 17.42 13.09 -7.36
N ALA A 730 18.57 12.45 -7.15
CA ALA A 730 19.63 12.88 -6.24
C ALA A 730 20.65 13.71 -7.00
N GLU A 731 20.72 14.99 -6.71
CA GLU A 731 21.75 15.90 -7.21
C GLU A 731 22.81 16.09 -6.14
N THR A 732 24.04 15.66 -6.43
CA THR A 732 25.19 15.85 -5.54
C THR A 732 26.05 16.97 -6.09
N SER A 733 26.27 18.02 -5.30
CA SER A 733 27.10 19.17 -5.66
C SER A 733 28.28 19.31 -4.71
N VAL A 734 29.38 19.87 -5.24
CA VAL A 734 30.64 20.02 -4.51
C VAL A 734 31.09 21.47 -4.49
N THR A 735 31.63 21.90 -3.35
CA THR A 735 32.27 23.19 -3.19
C THR A 735 33.76 23.05 -3.50
N ARG A 736 34.27 23.83 -4.46
CA ARG A 736 35.65 23.76 -4.95
C ARG A 736 36.58 24.87 -4.47
N LYS A 737 36.14 25.63 -3.48
CA LYS A 737 36.87 26.78 -2.93
C LYS A 737 36.87 26.69 -1.42
N LEU A 738 38.00 27.03 -0.81
CA LEU A 738 38.06 27.24 0.64
C LEU A 738 37.39 28.59 0.93
N THR A 739 36.41 28.59 1.82
CA THR A 739 35.57 29.74 2.14
C THR A 739 35.87 30.33 3.52
N ALA A 740 36.64 29.62 4.36
CA ALA A 740 36.99 30.06 5.70
C ALA A 740 38.48 29.83 6.02
N GLN A 741 39.03 30.64 6.94
CA GLN A 741 40.38 30.45 7.47
C GLN A 741 40.45 29.15 8.28
N TYR A 742 41.55 28.41 8.16
CA TYR A 742 41.76 27.08 8.79
C TYR A 742 40.80 25.98 8.30
N GLN A 743 40.08 26.20 7.19
CA GLN A 743 39.28 25.14 6.57
C GLN A 743 40.19 24.11 5.89
N GLU A 744 39.97 22.84 6.19
CA GLU A 744 40.62 21.72 5.51
C GLU A 744 39.87 21.40 4.20
N GLY A 745 40.64 21.03 3.17
CA GLY A 745 40.11 20.62 1.87
C GLY A 745 40.85 19.39 1.35
N LEU A 746 40.13 18.53 0.64
CA LEU A 746 40.69 17.37 -0.04
C LEU A 746 41.20 17.79 -1.43
N LEU A 747 42.37 17.30 -1.82
CA LEU A 747 42.84 17.35 -3.21
C LEU A 747 42.38 16.07 -3.93
N ASP A 748 41.41 16.23 -4.83
CA ASP A 748 41.00 15.21 -5.78
C ASP A 748 41.96 15.21 -6.98
N ILE A 749 42.60 14.08 -7.24
CA ILE A 749 43.66 13.95 -8.23
C ILE A 749 43.30 12.87 -9.23
N ASP A 750 43.05 13.26 -10.48
CA ASP A 750 42.83 12.35 -11.60
C ASP A 750 44.04 12.33 -12.54
N LEU A 751 44.42 11.15 -12.99
CA LEU A 751 45.33 10.97 -14.12
C LEU A 751 44.54 10.87 -15.41
N GLU A 752 44.97 11.61 -16.42
CA GLU A 752 44.48 11.52 -17.78
C GLU A 752 45.54 10.85 -18.66
N PHE A 753 45.10 9.90 -19.48
CA PHE A 753 45.97 9.11 -20.35
C PHE A 753 45.86 9.54 -21.82
N SER A 754 46.79 9.08 -22.64
CA SER A 754 46.85 9.39 -24.09
C SER A 754 45.66 8.89 -24.90
N ASP A 755 44.90 7.92 -24.38
CA ASP A 755 43.67 7.41 -24.97
C ASP A 755 42.41 8.17 -24.51
N GLY A 756 42.59 9.25 -23.74
CA GLY A 756 41.50 10.05 -23.17
C GLY A 756 40.83 9.43 -21.94
N SER A 757 41.21 8.20 -21.56
CA SER A 757 40.73 7.59 -20.32
C SER A 757 41.27 8.32 -19.09
N ARG A 758 40.54 8.24 -17.99
CA ARG A 758 40.90 8.88 -16.72
C ARG A 758 40.87 7.87 -15.60
N THR A 759 41.78 8.01 -14.65
CA THR A 759 41.84 7.16 -13.47
C THR A 759 42.19 8.00 -12.25
N PRO A 760 41.39 7.93 -11.18
CA PRO A 760 41.72 8.62 -9.93
C PRO A 760 43.02 8.06 -9.36
N LEU A 761 43.93 8.95 -8.98
CA LEU A 761 45.18 8.63 -8.30
C LEU A 761 44.84 8.31 -6.84
N ARG A 762 44.85 7.01 -6.50
CA ARG A 762 44.48 6.47 -5.19
C ARG A 762 45.70 6.02 -4.41
#